data_AF-A0A9P6GCH3-F1
#
_entry.id   AF-A0A9P6GCH3-F1
#
_cell.length_a   1.000
_cell.length_b   1.000
_cell.length_c   1.000
_cell.angle_alpha   90.00
_cell.angle_beta   90.00
_cell.angle_gamma   90.00
#
_symmetry.space_group_name_H-M   'P 1'
#
loop_
_entity.id
_entity.type
_entity.pdbx_description
1 polymer ?
#
loop_
_entity_poly.entity_id
_entity_poly.type
_entity_poly.pdbx_seq_one_letter_code
_entity_poly.pdbx_strand_id
1 'polypeptide(L)'
;MHLAPQVNGNGQTEYGQNVIEGLKKEEQLEKVSAQKLSSEQDIVLKTFRLLIADLCQQFKGGHPGGAIGMAAIGVALWKYVMRYAPHTPTYFNRDRFVLSNGHTCLFQYTFLHLTGYKAMTFEQLKSYHSDRVDALCPGHPEIENEGIEVTTGPLGQGVANAVGLAMATKNLQAAYNRPGFDVVSNHTWCMIGDACLQEGVALEAISFAGHLKLNNLTIIYDNNQITCDGSVDLTNTEDVNAKMRACGWDVIDVEDGCFDIEGLVEALNKARAATNKPTFINVRTVIGLGSAVAGNAVAHGAAFGDDDVANMKKMYGFDPQSSFVVGEEVRKFFEDLPARGEEFVRSWDEKVQAYEHKYPELGTDFRRRVEGRLPDNWKELIPTKDDFPDKATATRASSGLVFNPIAQACNNFMVGTADLSPSVNMTWKGKVDFQHPDLKTTCGITGNYGGRYIHYGVREHAMAAVSNGLAAFAPNTFVPITSSFFMFYLYAAPAVRMGALQHLQVIHAATHDSIGMGEDGPTHQPIELANLYRAMPNLLYIRPGDSEETAGAWITAIEAKQTPTIISTSRHTLPQLPQTRRDGVAKGAYVLEEAEDADVTLIGVGAELCLAVDVAKELRSKGIKTRLISFPCWRLFESQLLEYKRDTLRKHRVPAVVIEPMAEEHPQKRRRTADESAPDGLMATFLPTPNTESPFHGLENMDPFLSPATSWGIDEFAHDPNYLASQEELRELLFTTARSAAPTRAGTPVEDDDTSGEPSFNFSVKQILGKGRRVQYLKNYISAVAPWLDMFDSNRAFAIQLPALAKESRPLLFAILAIGARQLERKEKTQSSFESLELYQEAIRLLTPLLQARDTHVIAACVVLCCLEMFSASAQDWRSHLEGCAAVFDAFGVNGFSGDVLQAVFWCYARMDVCGALISDGAESTLLKPEKWLPPNTSEELAESMFCNASSADMYANYAVYLCAKACELISERNRFVELGEDNGCNAQSFFDRWFKLWDQLSRWNTNRPREISPVFTRASLPFPKELFAHWAAISSNQLYHTACVLLLSASPKHKAMLVPSPTTSILWHAKRICGISLANPHEGCLNNAIQPLWIAGRLLSHSSEQTLVVRTIRHIEALTGWTACWRARDLEQFYGHRTRGIV
;
A
#
# COMPACT_ATOMS: atom_id res chain seq x y z
N MET A 1 -15.74 -6.33 -33.62
CA MET A 1 -16.54 -5.16 -33.99
C MET A 1 -17.58 -4.99 -32.88
N HIS A 2 -17.18 -4.38 -31.77
CA HIS A 2 -18.05 -4.15 -30.62
C HIS A 2 -17.93 -2.67 -30.25
N LEU A 3 -19.08 -2.03 -30.14
CA LEU A 3 -19.28 -0.60 -29.96
C LEU A 3 -18.57 -0.13 -28.68
N ALA A 4 -17.70 0.86 -28.82
CA ALA A 4 -17.27 1.69 -27.69
C ALA A 4 -18.50 2.48 -27.19
N PRO A 5 -18.66 2.69 -25.87
CA PRO A 5 -19.77 3.51 -25.35
C PRO A 5 -19.59 4.94 -25.84
N GLN A 6 -20.64 5.56 -26.40
CA GLN A 6 -20.56 6.99 -26.74
C GLN A 6 -20.71 7.81 -25.44
N VAL A 7 -20.18 9.03 -25.45
CA VAL A 7 -20.37 9.97 -24.34
C VAL A 7 -21.38 10.98 -24.84
N ASN A 8 -22.51 11.10 -24.16
CA ASN A 8 -23.55 12.07 -24.47
C ASN A 8 -23.17 13.47 -23.93
N GLY A 9 -23.75 14.52 -24.54
CA GLY A 9 -23.30 15.92 -24.47
C GLY A 9 -23.30 16.63 -23.11
N ASN A 10 -23.45 15.91 -22.00
CA ASN A 10 -23.38 16.42 -20.62
C ASN A 10 -22.17 15.88 -19.84
N GLY A 11 -21.24 15.14 -20.46
CA GLY A 11 -20.02 14.66 -19.80
C GLY A 11 -20.24 13.48 -18.84
N GLN A 12 -21.36 12.77 -18.96
CA GLN A 12 -21.64 11.50 -18.27
C GLN A 12 -21.41 10.35 -19.26
N THR A 13 -20.97 9.17 -18.79
CA THR A 13 -20.83 8.03 -19.71
C THR A 13 -22.22 7.54 -20.13
N GLU A 14 -22.43 7.19 -21.41
CA GLU A 14 -23.69 6.55 -21.82
C GLU A 14 -23.94 5.27 -21.02
N TYR A 15 -22.90 4.60 -20.53
CA TYR A 15 -23.03 3.32 -19.84
C TYR A 15 -23.75 3.47 -18.50
N GLY A 16 -23.25 4.29 -17.58
CA GLY A 16 -23.87 4.50 -16.27
C GLY A 16 -25.27 5.10 -16.39
N GLN A 17 -25.45 6.07 -17.30
CA GLN A 17 -26.76 6.69 -17.53
C GLN A 17 -27.75 5.74 -18.21
N ASN A 18 -27.37 4.99 -19.25
CA ASN A 18 -28.28 4.03 -19.90
C ASN A 18 -28.57 2.82 -19.02
N VAL A 19 -27.68 2.44 -18.09
CA VAL A 19 -27.97 1.39 -17.12
C VAL A 19 -28.90 1.90 -16.03
N ILE A 20 -28.65 3.09 -15.44
CA ILE A 20 -29.55 3.66 -14.43
C ILE A 20 -30.90 4.07 -15.04
N GLU A 21 -30.92 4.74 -16.19
CA GLU A 21 -32.15 5.07 -16.93
C GLU A 21 -32.79 3.82 -17.53
N GLY A 22 -32.03 2.78 -17.85
CA GLY A 22 -32.53 1.47 -18.26
C GLY A 22 -33.26 0.77 -17.12
N LEU A 23 -32.63 0.70 -15.93
CA LEU A 23 -33.23 0.18 -14.70
C LEU A 23 -34.45 1.01 -14.27
N LYS A 24 -34.39 2.35 -14.38
CA LYS A 24 -35.52 3.26 -14.10
C LYS A 24 -36.62 3.22 -15.19
N LYS A 25 -36.29 2.96 -16.46
CA LYS A 25 -37.27 2.71 -17.53
C LYS A 25 -37.92 1.34 -17.39
N GLU A 26 -37.17 0.34 -16.94
CA GLU A 26 -37.70 -0.97 -16.55
C GLU A 26 -38.67 -0.78 -15.39
N GLU A 27 -38.34 -0.02 -14.34
CA GLU A 27 -39.26 0.39 -13.26
C GLU A 27 -40.54 1.10 -13.77
N GLN A 28 -40.47 1.84 -14.89
CA GLN A 28 -41.67 2.40 -15.56
C GLN A 28 -42.42 1.39 -16.44
N LEU A 29 -41.71 0.41 -17.03
CA LEU A 29 -42.29 -0.75 -17.74
C LEU A 29 -42.92 -1.75 -16.75
N GLU A 30 -42.53 -1.72 -15.48
CA GLU A 30 -43.03 -2.56 -14.37
C GLU A 30 -44.45 -2.25 -13.89
N LYS A 31 -45.13 -1.26 -14.47
CA LYS A 31 -46.60 -1.29 -14.41
C LYS A 31 -47.20 -2.54 -15.11
N VAL A 32 -46.36 -3.36 -15.78
CA VAL A 32 -46.73 -4.64 -16.41
C VAL A 32 -46.10 -5.87 -15.72
N SER A 33 -44.97 -5.77 -14.97
CA SER A 33 -44.27 -6.93 -14.33
C SER A 33 -44.84 -7.37 -12.98
N ALA A 34 -45.68 -6.53 -12.34
CA ALA A 34 -46.48 -6.87 -11.15
C ALA A 34 -47.43 -8.09 -11.34
N GLN A 35 -47.36 -8.78 -12.48
CA GLN A 35 -48.14 -9.97 -12.82
C GLN A 35 -47.55 -11.29 -12.28
N LYS A 36 -46.31 -11.32 -11.76
CA LYS A 36 -45.68 -12.57 -11.24
C LYS A 36 -45.70 -12.73 -9.70
N LEU A 37 -45.74 -11.64 -8.93
CA LEU A 37 -45.74 -11.73 -7.46
C LEU A 37 -47.11 -12.17 -6.95
N SER A 38 -47.13 -13.15 -6.03
CA SER A 38 -48.35 -13.42 -5.25
C SER A 38 -48.65 -12.25 -4.31
N SER A 39 -49.91 -12.11 -3.89
CA SER A 39 -50.29 -11.08 -2.91
C SER A 39 -49.51 -11.21 -1.60
N GLU A 40 -49.18 -12.43 -1.19
CA GLU A 40 -48.37 -12.71 0.00
C GLU A 40 -46.90 -12.26 -0.19
N GLN A 41 -46.31 -12.50 -1.35
CA GLN A 41 -44.94 -12.08 -1.65
C GLN A 41 -44.83 -10.55 -1.73
N ASP A 42 -45.80 -9.89 -2.37
CA ASP A 42 -45.83 -8.44 -2.50
C ASP A 42 -45.89 -7.73 -1.13
N ILE A 43 -46.77 -8.18 -0.22
CA ILE A 43 -46.87 -7.59 1.13
C ILE A 43 -45.60 -7.84 1.96
N VAL A 44 -44.94 -9.00 1.79
CA VAL A 44 -43.67 -9.32 2.45
C VAL A 44 -42.55 -8.39 1.98
N LEU A 45 -42.39 -8.19 0.66
CA LEU A 45 -41.36 -7.28 0.12
C LEU A 45 -41.57 -5.84 0.60
N LYS A 46 -42.82 -5.33 0.53
CA LYS A 46 -43.16 -3.98 1.00
C LYS A 46 -42.88 -3.81 2.49
N THR A 47 -43.32 -4.77 3.30
CA THR A 47 -43.09 -4.75 4.76
C THR A 47 -41.61 -4.78 5.09
N PHE A 48 -40.83 -5.65 4.43
CA PHE A 48 -39.39 -5.73 4.63
C PHE A 48 -38.72 -4.39 4.32
N ARG A 49 -38.99 -3.80 3.16
CA ARG A 49 -38.38 -2.53 2.74
C ARG A 49 -38.71 -1.38 3.70
N LEU A 50 -39.97 -1.27 4.13
CA LEU A 50 -40.38 -0.24 5.10
C LEU A 50 -39.77 -0.47 6.48
N LEU A 51 -39.65 -1.73 6.92
CA LEU A 51 -39.01 -2.05 8.20
C LEU A 51 -37.53 -1.64 8.19
N ILE A 52 -36.79 -1.89 7.11
CA ILE A 52 -35.39 -1.42 6.96
C ILE A 52 -35.33 0.11 7.03
N ALA A 53 -36.23 0.80 6.32
CA ALA A 53 -36.29 2.26 6.32
C ALA A 53 -36.54 2.80 7.75
N ASP A 54 -37.48 2.22 8.50
CA ASP A 54 -37.77 2.58 9.89
C ASP A 54 -36.58 2.31 10.83
N LEU A 55 -35.89 1.16 10.67
CA LEU A 55 -34.74 0.77 11.47
C LEU A 55 -33.53 1.69 11.28
N CYS A 56 -33.29 2.20 10.08
CA CYS A 56 -32.29 3.23 9.84
C CYS A 56 -32.76 4.60 10.38
N GLN A 57 -34.04 4.93 10.21
CA GLN A 57 -34.58 6.24 10.57
C GLN A 57 -34.55 6.51 12.09
N GLN A 58 -34.79 5.49 12.92
CA GLN A 58 -34.81 5.65 14.39
C GLN A 58 -33.52 6.26 14.99
N PHE A 59 -32.36 5.94 14.41
CA PHE A 59 -31.06 6.48 14.83
C PHE A 59 -30.45 7.42 13.78
N LYS A 60 -31.22 7.76 12.74
CA LYS A 60 -30.83 8.66 11.64
C LYS A 60 -29.50 8.28 10.98
N GLY A 61 -29.27 6.98 10.81
CA GLY A 61 -28.04 6.44 10.23
C GLY A 61 -28.17 4.97 9.84
N GLY A 62 -27.21 4.46 9.07
CA GLY A 62 -27.22 3.10 8.54
C GLY A 62 -27.28 3.07 7.01
N HIS A 63 -27.39 1.85 6.46
CA HIS A 63 -27.29 1.60 5.02
C HIS A 63 -28.58 0.96 4.48
N PRO A 64 -29.67 1.73 4.32
CA PRO A 64 -30.95 1.17 3.89
C PRO A 64 -30.96 0.75 2.42
N GLY A 65 -30.18 1.42 1.56
CA GLY A 65 -30.28 1.32 0.10
C GLY A 65 -30.15 -0.11 -0.44
N GLY A 66 -28.99 -0.74 -0.21
CA GLY A 66 -28.73 -2.10 -0.71
C GLY A 66 -29.65 -3.13 -0.05
N ALA A 67 -29.87 -3.02 1.26
CA ALA A 67 -30.75 -3.94 2.00
C ALA A 67 -32.19 -3.94 1.46
N ILE A 68 -32.70 -2.78 1.02
CA ILE A 68 -34.02 -2.63 0.38
C ILE A 68 -34.05 -3.22 -1.04
N GLY A 69 -33.02 -2.97 -1.84
CA GLY A 69 -32.91 -3.47 -3.21
C GLY A 69 -32.86 -5.01 -3.27
N MET A 70 -32.13 -5.61 -2.32
CA MET A 70 -31.92 -7.06 -2.25
C MET A 70 -33.10 -7.86 -1.66
N ALA A 71 -34.22 -7.23 -1.28
CA ALA A 71 -35.31 -7.90 -0.54
C ALA A 71 -35.82 -9.20 -1.20
N ALA A 72 -36.02 -9.21 -2.52
CA ALA A 72 -36.48 -10.40 -3.24
C ALA A 72 -35.43 -11.53 -3.28
N ILE A 73 -34.14 -11.18 -3.34
CA ILE A 73 -33.02 -12.13 -3.22
C ILE A 73 -33.10 -12.85 -1.86
N GLY A 74 -33.32 -12.10 -0.79
CA GLY A 74 -33.43 -12.66 0.55
C GLY A 74 -34.66 -13.56 0.72
N VAL A 75 -35.82 -13.18 0.18
CA VAL A 75 -37.00 -14.06 0.17
C VAL A 75 -36.71 -15.34 -0.61
N ALA A 76 -36.17 -15.24 -1.83
CA ALA A 76 -35.80 -16.41 -2.64
C ALA A 76 -34.85 -17.35 -1.88
N LEU A 77 -33.83 -16.80 -1.23
CA LEU A 77 -32.82 -17.58 -0.52
C LEU A 77 -33.36 -18.18 0.79
N TRP A 78 -33.83 -17.37 1.76
CA TRP A 78 -34.22 -17.86 3.09
C TRP A 78 -35.54 -18.63 3.09
N LYS A 79 -36.54 -18.24 2.31
CA LYS A 79 -37.85 -18.92 2.34
C LYS A 79 -37.81 -20.24 1.57
N TYR A 80 -37.11 -20.28 0.43
CA TYR A 80 -37.29 -21.35 -0.55
C TYR A 80 -36.06 -22.25 -0.76
N VAL A 81 -34.83 -21.72 -0.70
CA VAL A 81 -33.66 -22.48 -1.19
C VAL A 81 -32.69 -22.90 -0.10
N MET A 82 -32.33 -22.02 0.83
CA MET A 82 -31.31 -22.27 1.85
C MET A 82 -31.77 -23.34 2.85
N ARG A 83 -30.86 -24.23 3.24
CA ARG A 83 -31.09 -25.26 4.27
C ARG A 83 -30.44 -24.82 5.57
N TYR A 84 -31.26 -24.42 6.53
CA TYR A 84 -30.85 -23.91 7.83
C TYR A 84 -31.91 -24.23 8.88
N ALA A 85 -31.59 -24.02 10.16
CA ALA A 85 -32.46 -24.34 11.28
C ALA A 85 -32.40 -23.21 12.30
N PRO A 86 -33.36 -22.25 12.26
CA PRO A 86 -33.38 -21.08 13.13
C PRO A 86 -33.34 -21.39 14.62
N HIS A 87 -33.91 -22.53 15.03
CA HIS A 87 -33.98 -22.95 16.44
C HIS A 87 -32.79 -23.80 16.90
N THR A 88 -31.96 -24.25 15.96
CA THR A 88 -30.72 -25.02 16.16
C THR A 88 -29.64 -24.51 15.18
N PRO A 89 -29.25 -23.22 15.27
CA PRO A 89 -28.45 -22.55 14.25
C PRO A 89 -27.02 -23.10 14.13
N THR A 90 -26.58 -23.90 15.10
CA THR A 90 -25.26 -24.52 15.15
C THR A 90 -25.20 -25.90 14.49
N TYR A 91 -26.30 -26.45 13.97
CA TYR A 91 -26.25 -27.79 13.38
C TYR A 91 -25.23 -27.86 12.24
N PHE A 92 -24.46 -28.95 12.22
CA PHE A 92 -23.18 -28.99 11.52
C PHE A 92 -23.32 -28.86 9.99
N ASN A 93 -24.32 -29.53 9.41
CA ASN A 93 -24.52 -29.62 7.96
C ASN A 93 -25.47 -28.54 7.39
N ARG A 94 -25.58 -27.39 8.05
CA ARG A 94 -26.34 -26.24 7.53
C ARG A 94 -25.66 -25.62 6.33
N ASP A 95 -26.43 -25.06 5.40
CA ASP A 95 -25.84 -24.13 4.46
C ASP A 95 -25.26 -22.92 5.19
N ARG A 96 -24.20 -22.36 4.63
CA ARG A 96 -23.48 -21.22 5.17
C ARG A 96 -23.86 -19.99 4.37
N PHE A 97 -24.20 -18.89 5.03
CA PHE A 97 -24.45 -17.60 4.38
C PHE A 97 -23.45 -16.55 4.85
N VAL A 98 -22.83 -15.86 3.89
CA VAL A 98 -21.88 -14.77 4.13
C VAL A 98 -22.39 -13.50 3.45
N LEU A 99 -22.54 -12.41 4.21
CA LEU A 99 -22.83 -11.08 3.68
C LEU A 99 -21.53 -10.30 3.51
N SER A 100 -20.87 -10.39 2.35
CA SER A 100 -19.57 -9.73 2.14
C SER A 100 -19.71 -8.21 2.04
N ASN A 101 -20.81 -7.70 1.50
CA ASN A 101 -21.20 -6.28 1.55
C ASN A 101 -21.81 -5.96 2.92
N GLY A 102 -21.02 -6.16 3.98
CA GLY A 102 -21.47 -6.18 5.37
C GLY A 102 -22.20 -4.92 5.85
N HIS A 103 -21.98 -3.77 5.21
CA HIS A 103 -22.71 -2.53 5.54
C HIS A 103 -24.23 -2.69 5.40
N THR A 104 -24.69 -3.61 4.53
CA THR A 104 -26.11 -3.97 4.36
C THR A 104 -26.65 -4.92 5.44
N CYS A 105 -26.03 -4.99 6.62
CA CYS A 105 -26.31 -5.99 7.67
C CYS A 105 -27.79 -6.13 8.06
N LEU A 106 -28.58 -5.05 7.98
CA LEU A 106 -30.03 -5.09 8.21
C LEU A 106 -30.75 -6.07 7.26
N PHE A 107 -30.22 -6.33 6.06
CA PHE A 107 -30.68 -7.40 5.19
C PHE A 107 -30.67 -8.74 5.94
N GLN A 108 -29.50 -9.14 6.45
CA GLN A 108 -29.33 -10.40 7.16
C GLN A 108 -30.09 -10.42 8.49
N TYR A 109 -29.95 -9.38 9.33
CA TYR A 109 -30.61 -9.33 10.65
C TYR A 109 -32.13 -9.42 10.54
N THR A 110 -32.72 -8.76 9.55
CA THR A 110 -34.18 -8.79 9.34
C THR A 110 -34.63 -10.19 8.92
N PHE A 111 -33.90 -10.89 8.05
CA PHE A 111 -34.22 -12.28 7.72
C PHE A 111 -34.00 -13.23 8.90
N LEU A 112 -32.96 -13.03 9.72
CA LEU A 112 -32.79 -13.82 10.96
C LEU A 112 -34.00 -13.65 11.90
N HIS A 113 -34.51 -12.42 12.03
CA HIS A 113 -35.72 -12.16 12.80
C HIS A 113 -36.95 -12.85 12.19
N LEU A 114 -37.24 -12.58 10.91
CA LEU A 114 -38.44 -13.06 10.23
C LEU A 114 -38.52 -14.59 10.14
N THR A 115 -37.36 -15.25 10.03
CA THR A 115 -37.29 -16.72 9.90
C THR A 115 -37.30 -17.45 11.25
N GLY A 116 -37.23 -16.71 12.37
CA GLY A 116 -37.46 -17.24 13.71
C GLY A 116 -36.20 -17.62 14.48
N TYR A 117 -35.06 -16.98 14.24
CA TYR A 117 -33.89 -17.16 15.11
C TYR A 117 -34.21 -16.67 16.51
N LYS A 118 -34.03 -17.53 17.52
CA LYS A 118 -34.45 -17.25 18.91
C LYS A 118 -33.77 -16.03 19.50
N ALA A 119 -32.47 -15.85 19.22
CA ALA A 119 -31.70 -14.70 19.69
C ALA A 119 -32.10 -13.39 19.00
N MET A 120 -32.53 -13.45 17.73
CA MET A 120 -32.88 -12.27 16.93
C MET A 120 -34.35 -11.86 17.14
N THR A 121 -34.66 -11.45 18.37
CA THR A 121 -35.98 -10.89 18.72
C THR A 121 -36.22 -9.56 18.01
N PHE A 122 -37.48 -9.10 17.96
CA PHE A 122 -37.79 -7.80 17.36
C PHE A 122 -37.11 -6.63 18.08
N GLU A 123 -36.97 -6.73 19.41
CA GLU A 123 -36.25 -5.72 20.20
C GLU A 123 -34.75 -5.74 19.95
N GLN A 124 -34.17 -6.91 19.64
CA GLN A 124 -32.78 -6.99 19.19
C GLN A 124 -32.61 -6.39 17.79
N LEU A 125 -33.53 -6.65 16.85
CA LEU A 125 -33.49 -6.02 15.54
C LEU A 125 -33.58 -4.48 15.64
N LYS A 126 -34.47 -3.97 16.49
CA LYS A 126 -34.59 -2.53 16.78
C LYS A 126 -33.37 -1.94 17.50
N SER A 127 -32.48 -2.77 18.06
CA SER A 127 -31.22 -2.30 18.65
C SER A 127 -30.16 -1.92 17.61
N TYR A 128 -30.45 -2.04 16.30
CA TYR A 128 -29.55 -1.60 15.25
C TYR A 128 -29.01 -0.19 15.49
N HIS A 129 -27.69 -0.02 15.55
CA HIS A 129 -27.00 1.23 15.89
C HIS A 129 -27.21 1.78 17.30
N SER A 130 -27.81 1.01 18.21
CA SER A 130 -27.87 1.36 19.63
C SER A 130 -26.47 1.30 20.27
N ASP A 131 -26.27 2.12 21.30
CA ASP A 131 -25.11 2.10 22.21
C ASP A 131 -25.16 0.99 23.27
N ARG A 132 -26.19 0.16 23.25
CA ARG A 132 -26.37 -0.97 24.15
C ARG A 132 -25.29 -2.02 23.95
N VAL A 133 -24.59 -2.38 25.04
CA VAL A 133 -23.56 -3.43 25.03
C VAL A 133 -24.10 -4.84 24.82
N ASP A 134 -25.42 -5.05 25.00
CA ASP A 134 -26.11 -6.32 24.79
C ASP A 134 -26.87 -6.39 23.45
N ALA A 135 -26.66 -5.40 22.56
CA ALA A 135 -27.24 -5.37 21.23
C ALA A 135 -26.57 -6.39 20.31
N LEU A 136 -27.38 -7.16 19.58
CA LEU A 136 -26.93 -8.17 18.61
C LEU A 136 -26.93 -7.66 17.15
N CYS A 137 -27.22 -6.37 16.95
CA CYS A 137 -27.30 -5.73 15.63
C CYS A 137 -26.32 -4.55 15.51
N PRO A 138 -25.00 -4.78 15.59
CA PRO A 138 -24.03 -3.72 15.29
C PRO A 138 -24.15 -3.21 13.84
N GLY A 139 -23.43 -2.13 13.51
CA GLY A 139 -23.46 -1.54 12.17
C GLY A 139 -22.94 -2.43 11.04
N HIS A 140 -22.32 -3.57 11.38
CA HIS A 140 -21.81 -4.61 10.49
C HIS A 140 -21.93 -5.99 11.17
N PRO A 141 -22.05 -7.11 10.44
CA PRO A 141 -22.22 -8.45 11.03
C PRO A 141 -20.99 -8.88 11.82
N GLU A 142 -21.21 -9.41 13.02
CA GLU A 142 -20.18 -9.95 13.91
C GLU A 142 -20.49 -11.42 14.22
N ILE A 143 -19.47 -12.29 14.20
CA ILE A 143 -19.57 -13.77 14.22
C ILE A 143 -20.15 -14.31 15.54
N GLU A 144 -20.10 -13.51 16.59
CA GLU A 144 -20.61 -13.81 17.92
C GLU A 144 -22.14 -13.98 17.94
N ASN A 145 -22.83 -13.46 16.92
CA ASN A 145 -24.28 -13.51 16.80
C ASN A 145 -24.74 -14.74 16.02
N GLU A 146 -25.72 -15.47 16.56
CA GLU A 146 -26.29 -16.65 15.90
C GLU A 146 -26.82 -16.31 14.48
N GLY A 147 -26.44 -17.13 13.50
CA GLY A 147 -26.81 -16.92 12.09
C GLY A 147 -25.84 -16.02 11.31
N ILE A 148 -24.78 -15.53 11.94
CA ILE A 148 -23.65 -14.87 11.29
C ILE A 148 -22.47 -15.87 11.21
N GLU A 149 -22.05 -16.22 9.99
CA GLU A 149 -20.97 -17.21 9.80
C GLU A 149 -19.57 -16.61 9.99
N VAL A 150 -19.40 -15.34 9.63
CA VAL A 150 -18.14 -14.58 9.75
C VAL A 150 -18.45 -13.10 9.94
N THR A 151 -17.53 -12.39 10.60
CA THR A 151 -17.57 -10.93 10.71
C THR A 151 -17.16 -10.31 9.40
N THR A 152 -18.01 -9.43 8.86
CA THR A 152 -17.76 -8.71 7.61
C THR A 152 -17.89 -7.21 7.82
N GLY A 153 -17.61 -6.42 6.78
CA GLY A 153 -17.57 -4.96 6.85
C GLY A 153 -16.42 -4.43 6.00
N PRO A 154 -15.16 -4.81 6.30
CA PRO A 154 -14.07 -4.65 5.35
C PRO A 154 -14.39 -5.44 4.08
N LEU A 155 -14.53 -4.73 2.97
CA LEU A 155 -15.05 -5.27 1.72
C LEU A 155 -14.11 -6.34 1.14
N GLY A 156 -14.65 -7.25 0.32
CA GLY A 156 -13.92 -8.35 -0.30
C GLY A 156 -13.51 -9.51 0.63
N GLN A 157 -13.32 -9.28 1.94
CA GLN A 157 -12.95 -10.33 2.92
C GLN A 157 -13.97 -11.48 2.97
N GLY A 158 -15.27 -11.14 2.96
CA GLY A 158 -16.36 -12.13 3.01
C GLY A 158 -16.34 -13.08 1.81
N VAL A 159 -15.90 -12.63 0.64
CA VAL A 159 -15.69 -13.50 -0.54
C VAL A 159 -14.64 -14.56 -0.23
N ALA A 160 -13.48 -14.16 0.28
CA ALA A 160 -12.42 -15.09 0.64
C ALA A 160 -12.82 -16.01 1.80
N ASN A 161 -13.57 -15.53 2.80
CA ASN A 161 -14.10 -16.38 3.86
C ASN A 161 -15.06 -17.45 3.30
N ALA A 162 -15.95 -17.08 2.38
CA ALA A 162 -16.86 -18.02 1.72
C ALA A 162 -16.12 -19.11 0.93
N VAL A 163 -15.00 -18.77 0.30
CA VAL A 163 -14.10 -19.77 -0.32
C VAL A 163 -13.56 -20.74 0.73
N GLY A 164 -13.13 -20.27 1.90
CA GLY A 164 -12.71 -21.11 3.02
C GLY A 164 -13.81 -22.05 3.52
N LEU A 165 -15.03 -21.54 3.71
CA LEU A 165 -16.19 -22.35 4.12
C LEU A 165 -16.52 -23.43 3.07
N ALA A 166 -16.45 -23.09 1.79
CA ALA A 166 -16.69 -24.05 0.71
C ALA A 166 -15.59 -25.13 0.65
N MET A 167 -14.33 -24.75 0.87
CA MET A 167 -13.21 -25.69 0.97
C MET A 167 -13.35 -26.64 2.17
N ALA A 168 -13.79 -26.14 3.33
CA ALA A 168 -14.06 -26.96 4.52
C ALA A 168 -15.08 -28.07 4.20
N THR A 169 -16.20 -27.71 3.58
CA THR A 169 -17.20 -28.69 3.11
C THR A 169 -16.58 -29.71 2.16
N LYS A 170 -15.82 -29.28 1.15
CA LYS A 170 -15.20 -30.20 0.18
C LYS A 170 -14.23 -31.18 0.82
N ASN A 171 -13.45 -30.70 1.79
CA ASN A 171 -12.53 -31.55 2.54
C ASN A 171 -13.27 -32.60 3.37
N LEU A 172 -14.28 -32.19 4.15
CA LEU A 172 -15.07 -33.11 4.96
C LEU A 172 -15.87 -34.09 4.09
N GLN A 173 -16.41 -33.65 2.96
CA GLN A 173 -17.07 -34.51 1.98
C GLN A 173 -16.15 -35.63 1.51
N ALA A 174 -14.95 -35.28 1.05
CA ALA A 174 -13.99 -36.25 0.56
C ALA A 174 -13.51 -37.21 1.66
N ALA A 175 -13.36 -36.72 2.89
CA ALA A 175 -12.94 -37.54 4.02
C ALA A 175 -14.04 -38.53 4.47
N TYR A 176 -15.28 -38.06 4.62
CA TYR A 176 -16.31 -38.77 5.39
C TYR A 176 -17.50 -39.28 4.58
N ASN A 177 -17.86 -38.68 3.43
CA ASN A 177 -19.02 -39.19 2.70
C ASN A 177 -18.74 -40.59 2.13
N ARG A 178 -19.76 -41.46 2.16
CA ARG A 178 -19.71 -42.83 1.64
C ARG A 178 -20.99 -43.12 0.86
N PRO A 179 -21.04 -44.14 -0.02
CA PRO A 179 -22.25 -44.47 -0.77
C PRO A 179 -23.49 -44.63 0.13
N GLY A 180 -24.50 -43.79 -0.09
CA GLY A 180 -25.73 -43.72 0.72
C GLY A 180 -25.66 -42.82 1.96
N PHE A 181 -24.51 -42.19 2.23
CA PHE A 181 -24.26 -41.37 3.43
C PHE A 181 -23.53 -40.07 3.09
N ASP A 182 -24.30 -39.06 2.70
CA ASP A 182 -23.81 -37.68 2.55
C ASP A 182 -23.94 -36.95 3.89
N VAL A 183 -23.06 -37.30 4.83
CA VAL A 183 -23.02 -36.70 6.18
C VAL A 183 -22.55 -35.25 6.16
N VAL A 184 -21.83 -34.83 5.12
CA VAL A 184 -21.55 -33.42 4.82
C VAL A 184 -21.96 -33.11 3.38
N SER A 185 -22.83 -32.13 3.19
CA SER A 185 -23.45 -31.78 1.91
C SER A 185 -23.94 -30.33 1.83
N ASN A 186 -23.50 -29.48 2.75
CA ASN A 186 -23.93 -28.10 2.80
C ASN A 186 -23.39 -27.26 1.63
N HIS A 187 -24.11 -26.18 1.31
CA HIS A 187 -23.73 -25.18 0.31
C HIS A 187 -23.25 -23.89 1.00
N THR A 188 -22.40 -23.12 0.33
CA THR A 188 -21.99 -21.78 0.79
C THR A 188 -22.54 -20.73 -0.15
N TRP A 189 -23.31 -19.79 0.40
CA TRP A 189 -23.91 -18.65 -0.28
C TRP A 189 -23.18 -17.38 0.16
N CYS A 190 -22.69 -16.58 -0.79
CA CYS A 190 -22.00 -15.34 -0.51
C CYS A 190 -22.68 -14.19 -1.25
N MET A 191 -23.23 -13.24 -0.51
CA MET A 191 -23.82 -12.02 -1.05
C MET A 191 -22.74 -10.94 -1.15
N ILE A 192 -22.65 -10.27 -2.29
CA ILE A 192 -21.68 -9.21 -2.55
C ILE A 192 -22.37 -8.01 -3.21
N GLY A 193 -21.73 -6.84 -3.16
CA GLY A 193 -22.06 -5.68 -3.99
C GLY A 193 -20.86 -5.24 -4.83
N ASP A 194 -20.98 -4.13 -5.54
CA ASP A 194 -19.99 -3.65 -6.51
C ASP A 194 -18.58 -3.51 -5.91
N ALA A 195 -18.49 -2.88 -4.74
CA ALA A 195 -17.21 -2.57 -4.11
C ALA A 195 -16.43 -3.82 -3.66
N CYS A 196 -17.11 -4.93 -3.37
CA CYS A 196 -16.42 -6.20 -3.08
C CYS A 196 -15.61 -6.69 -4.28
N LEU A 197 -16.02 -6.39 -5.52
CA LEU A 197 -15.32 -6.82 -6.74
C LEU A 197 -14.15 -5.92 -7.13
N GLN A 198 -14.05 -4.74 -6.49
CA GLN A 198 -12.93 -3.80 -6.67
C GLN A 198 -11.76 -4.14 -5.73
N GLU A 199 -12.02 -4.88 -4.65
CA GLU A 199 -11.02 -5.29 -3.67
C GLU A 199 -10.14 -6.45 -4.18
N GLY A 200 -8.81 -6.26 -4.11
CA GLY A 200 -7.83 -7.24 -4.59
C GLY A 200 -7.98 -8.63 -3.95
N VAL A 201 -8.29 -8.68 -2.65
CA VAL A 201 -8.51 -9.94 -1.91
C VAL A 201 -9.67 -10.77 -2.47
N ALA A 202 -10.73 -10.11 -2.97
CA ALA A 202 -11.85 -10.81 -3.57
C ALA A 202 -11.46 -11.41 -4.91
N LEU A 203 -10.68 -10.68 -5.73
CA LEU A 203 -10.21 -11.17 -7.01
C LEU A 203 -9.26 -12.37 -6.87
N GLU A 204 -8.33 -12.29 -5.91
CA GLU A 204 -7.48 -13.41 -5.51
C GLU A 204 -8.32 -14.66 -5.18
N ALA A 205 -9.34 -14.50 -4.34
CA ALA A 205 -10.22 -15.58 -3.90
C ALA A 205 -11.12 -16.14 -5.02
N ILE A 206 -11.68 -15.29 -5.88
CA ILE A 206 -12.51 -15.68 -7.03
C ILE A 206 -11.70 -16.52 -8.02
N SER A 207 -10.48 -16.06 -8.34
CA SER A 207 -9.54 -16.79 -9.18
C SER A 207 -9.22 -18.16 -8.56
N PHE A 208 -8.94 -18.20 -7.25
CA PHE A 208 -8.57 -19.43 -6.56
C PHE A 208 -9.73 -20.44 -6.46
N ALA A 209 -10.94 -19.99 -6.15
CA ALA A 209 -12.12 -20.85 -6.06
C ALA A 209 -12.52 -21.47 -7.40
N GLY A 210 -12.37 -20.71 -8.49
CA GLY A 210 -12.60 -21.22 -9.84
C GLY A 210 -11.55 -22.25 -10.27
N HIS A 211 -10.27 -22.03 -9.94
CA HIS A 211 -9.20 -23.02 -10.10
C HIS A 211 -9.51 -24.33 -9.35
N LEU A 212 -9.95 -24.20 -8.10
CA LEU A 212 -10.32 -25.33 -7.25
C LEU A 212 -11.66 -25.96 -7.62
N LYS A 213 -12.45 -25.37 -8.52
CA LYS A 213 -13.75 -25.89 -8.98
C LYS A 213 -14.74 -26.17 -7.83
N LEU A 214 -14.84 -25.21 -6.90
CA LEU A 214 -15.70 -25.30 -5.71
C LEU A 214 -17.20 -25.20 -6.05
N ASN A 215 -17.78 -26.27 -6.60
CA ASN A 215 -19.18 -26.31 -7.05
C ASN A 215 -20.25 -26.13 -5.96
N ASN A 216 -19.85 -26.12 -4.69
CA ASN A 216 -20.70 -25.88 -3.52
C ASN A 216 -20.64 -24.41 -3.05
N LEU A 217 -20.10 -23.52 -3.87
CA LEU A 217 -20.03 -22.08 -3.63
C LEU A 217 -20.86 -21.34 -4.68
N THR A 218 -21.75 -20.48 -4.21
CA THR A 218 -22.47 -19.51 -5.04
C THR A 218 -22.18 -18.09 -4.55
N ILE A 219 -21.72 -17.23 -5.45
CA ILE A 219 -21.69 -15.78 -5.23
C ILE A 219 -22.95 -15.18 -5.86
N ILE A 220 -23.67 -14.38 -5.09
CA ILE A 220 -24.84 -13.61 -5.52
C ILE A 220 -24.41 -12.14 -5.49
N TYR A 221 -24.39 -11.52 -6.67
CA TYR A 221 -23.94 -10.14 -6.84
C TYR A 221 -25.14 -9.21 -6.97
N ASP A 222 -25.30 -8.33 -5.97
CA ASP A 222 -26.16 -7.17 -6.05
C ASP A 222 -25.55 -6.15 -7.00
N ASN A 223 -25.96 -6.24 -8.27
CA ASN A 223 -25.53 -5.37 -9.34
C ASN A 223 -26.49 -4.18 -9.44
N ASN A 224 -26.31 -3.22 -8.53
CA ASN A 224 -27.12 -2.00 -8.48
C ASN A 224 -26.43 -0.79 -9.13
N GLN A 225 -25.17 -0.96 -9.54
CA GLN A 225 -24.35 0.04 -10.26
C GLN A 225 -24.05 1.32 -9.48
N ILE A 226 -24.11 1.28 -8.14
CA ILE A 226 -23.90 2.42 -7.25
C ILE A 226 -22.94 2.06 -6.11
N THR A 227 -21.94 2.92 -5.87
CA THR A 227 -21.06 2.91 -4.69
C THR A 227 -21.28 4.17 -3.84
N CYS A 228 -20.49 4.35 -2.77
CA CYS A 228 -20.54 5.56 -1.94
C CYS A 228 -20.37 6.85 -2.74
N ASP A 229 -19.45 6.86 -3.71
CA ASP A 229 -19.03 8.09 -4.39
C ASP A 229 -19.92 8.41 -5.60
N GLY A 230 -20.70 7.46 -6.09
CA GLY A 230 -21.47 7.65 -7.31
C GLY A 230 -21.82 6.35 -8.01
N SER A 231 -21.99 6.44 -9.32
CA SER A 231 -22.12 5.27 -10.18
C SER A 231 -20.81 4.50 -10.30
N VAL A 232 -20.90 3.19 -10.46
CA VAL A 232 -19.74 2.28 -10.50
C VAL A 232 -18.76 2.63 -11.64
N ASP A 233 -19.28 3.13 -12.76
CA ASP A 233 -18.49 3.55 -13.93
C ASP A 233 -17.54 4.74 -13.67
N LEU A 234 -17.65 5.40 -12.51
CA LEU A 234 -16.65 6.35 -12.04
C LEU A 234 -15.28 5.71 -11.85
N THR A 235 -15.23 4.43 -11.42
CA THR A 235 -13.99 3.73 -11.08
C THR A 235 -13.87 2.31 -11.64
N ASN A 236 -14.95 1.72 -12.15
CA ASN A 236 -14.94 0.38 -12.72
C ASN A 236 -15.93 0.23 -13.89
N THR A 237 -15.43 -0.17 -15.07
CA THR A 237 -16.23 -0.45 -16.27
C THR A 237 -15.94 -1.85 -16.84
N GLU A 238 -15.53 -2.80 -15.99
CA GLU A 238 -15.21 -4.15 -16.40
C GLU A 238 -16.45 -4.96 -16.82
N ASP A 239 -16.29 -5.87 -17.78
CA ASP A 239 -17.27 -6.93 -18.01
C ASP A 239 -17.11 -8.00 -16.92
N VAL A 240 -17.85 -7.81 -15.81
CA VAL A 240 -17.83 -8.71 -14.65
C VAL A 240 -18.18 -10.14 -15.05
N ASN A 241 -19.18 -10.35 -15.90
CA ASN A 241 -19.60 -11.69 -16.30
C ASN A 241 -18.52 -12.39 -17.13
N ALA A 242 -17.87 -11.68 -18.07
CA ALA A 242 -16.73 -12.22 -18.80
C ALA A 242 -15.55 -12.52 -17.87
N LYS A 243 -15.25 -11.65 -16.90
CA LYS A 243 -14.23 -11.88 -15.88
C LYS A 243 -14.50 -13.16 -15.08
N MET A 244 -15.72 -13.36 -14.60
CA MET A 244 -16.09 -14.57 -13.83
C MET A 244 -15.95 -15.84 -14.67
N ARG A 245 -16.40 -15.82 -15.93
CA ARG A 245 -16.21 -16.96 -16.86
C ARG A 245 -14.72 -17.25 -17.09
N ALA A 246 -13.89 -16.21 -17.26
CA ALA A 246 -12.44 -16.34 -17.40
C ALA A 246 -11.79 -16.93 -16.14
N CYS A 247 -12.31 -16.61 -14.95
CA CYS A 247 -11.90 -17.22 -13.69
C CYS A 247 -12.42 -18.64 -13.47
N GLY A 248 -13.20 -19.22 -14.39
CA GLY A 248 -13.67 -20.61 -14.30
C GLY A 248 -15.02 -20.80 -13.59
N TRP A 249 -15.84 -19.75 -13.50
CA TRP A 249 -17.17 -19.80 -12.89
C TRP A 249 -18.27 -20.06 -13.94
N ASP A 250 -19.37 -20.68 -13.50
CA ASP A 250 -20.63 -20.62 -14.24
C ASP A 250 -21.33 -19.30 -13.91
N VAL A 251 -21.95 -18.66 -14.89
CA VAL A 251 -22.58 -17.33 -14.75
C VAL A 251 -24.05 -17.41 -15.10
N ILE A 252 -24.90 -16.91 -14.22
CA ILE A 252 -26.36 -16.79 -14.41
C ILE A 252 -26.73 -15.31 -14.23
N ASP A 253 -27.49 -14.76 -15.19
CA ASP A 253 -28.02 -13.41 -15.12
C ASP A 253 -29.49 -13.43 -14.66
N VAL A 254 -29.84 -12.52 -13.76
CA VAL A 254 -31.21 -12.24 -13.34
C VAL A 254 -31.45 -10.73 -13.55
N GLU A 255 -32.26 -10.42 -14.56
CA GLU A 255 -32.48 -9.03 -15.01
C GLU A 255 -33.39 -8.24 -14.05
N ASP A 256 -34.35 -8.89 -13.39
CA ASP A 256 -35.18 -8.28 -12.34
C ASP A 256 -34.91 -8.97 -11.00
N GLY A 257 -33.98 -8.40 -10.23
CA GLY A 257 -33.68 -8.83 -8.87
C GLY A 257 -34.55 -8.19 -7.80
N CYS A 258 -35.41 -7.22 -8.15
CA CYS A 258 -36.24 -6.50 -7.20
C CYS A 258 -37.59 -7.17 -6.98
N PHE A 259 -38.11 -7.89 -7.98
CA PHE A 259 -39.46 -8.46 -7.93
C PHE A 259 -39.56 -9.91 -8.44
N ASP A 260 -38.66 -10.42 -9.28
CA ASP A 260 -38.73 -11.81 -9.81
C ASP A 260 -38.21 -12.89 -8.84
N ILE A 261 -38.96 -13.14 -7.75
CA ILE A 261 -38.63 -14.18 -6.75
C ILE A 261 -38.54 -15.57 -7.41
N GLU A 262 -39.41 -15.91 -8.36
CA GLU A 262 -39.40 -17.21 -9.02
C GLU A 262 -38.12 -17.42 -9.85
N GLY A 263 -37.72 -16.42 -10.64
CA GLY A 263 -36.47 -16.43 -11.40
C GLY A 263 -35.23 -16.56 -10.50
N LEU A 264 -35.23 -15.84 -9.36
CA LEU A 264 -34.17 -15.95 -8.34
C LEU A 264 -34.11 -17.37 -7.74
N VAL A 265 -35.26 -17.98 -7.40
CA VAL A 265 -35.34 -19.35 -6.89
C VAL A 265 -34.82 -20.35 -7.93
N GLU A 266 -35.16 -20.17 -9.21
CA GLU A 266 -34.65 -21.01 -10.29
C GLU A 266 -33.12 -20.90 -10.41
N ALA A 267 -32.58 -19.67 -10.40
CA ALA A 267 -31.14 -19.42 -10.48
C ALA A 267 -30.38 -20.05 -9.29
N LEU A 268 -30.88 -19.86 -8.06
CA LEU A 268 -30.29 -20.42 -6.85
C LEU A 268 -30.34 -21.96 -6.85
N ASN A 269 -31.45 -22.56 -7.31
CA ASN A 269 -31.54 -24.03 -7.43
C ASN A 269 -30.60 -24.59 -8.50
N LYS A 270 -30.45 -23.91 -9.65
CA LYS A 270 -29.44 -24.26 -10.66
C LYS A 270 -28.03 -24.21 -10.09
N ALA A 271 -27.71 -23.17 -9.33
CA ALA A 271 -26.41 -23.01 -8.68
C ALA A 271 -26.13 -24.14 -7.66
N ARG A 272 -27.12 -24.53 -6.84
CA ARG A 272 -26.99 -25.69 -5.94
C ARG A 272 -26.82 -27.01 -6.69
N ALA A 273 -27.47 -27.16 -7.84
CA ALA A 273 -27.38 -28.35 -8.66
C ALA A 273 -26.06 -28.45 -9.48
N ALA A 274 -25.21 -27.42 -9.43
CA ALA A 274 -23.93 -27.41 -10.14
C ALA A 274 -23.02 -28.55 -9.67
N THR A 275 -22.43 -29.26 -10.64
CA THR A 275 -21.60 -30.44 -10.36
C THR A 275 -20.12 -30.23 -10.62
N ASN A 276 -19.70 -29.10 -11.22
CA ASN A 276 -18.31 -28.94 -11.68
C ASN A 276 -17.66 -27.61 -11.28
N LYS A 277 -18.38 -26.49 -11.26
CA LYS A 277 -17.78 -25.16 -11.04
C LYS A 277 -18.56 -24.37 -10.00
N PRO A 278 -17.91 -23.42 -9.30
CA PRO A 278 -18.65 -22.43 -8.52
C PRO A 278 -19.53 -21.58 -9.44
N THR A 279 -20.64 -21.05 -8.89
CA THR A 279 -21.63 -20.28 -9.67
C THR A 279 -21.66 -18.82 -9.23
N PHE A 280 -21.66 -17.91 -10.19
CA PHE A 280 -21.82 -16.48 -9.99
C PHE A 280 -23.19 -16.07 -10.56
N ILE A 281 -24.05 -15.53 -9.71
CA ILE A 281 -25.36 -15.03 -10.10
C ILE A 281 -25.29 -13.50 -10.11
N ASN A 282 -25.34 -12.90 -11.29
CA ASN A 282 -25.41 -11.47 -11.48
C ASN A 282 -26.88 -11.04 -11.40
N VAL A 283 -27.24 -10.30 -10.34
CA VAL A 283 -28.62 -9.92 -10.06
C VAL A 283 -28.74 -8.41 -10.14
N ARG A 284 -29.49 -7.90 -11.12
CA ARG A 284 -29.71 -6.46 -11.25
C ARG A 284 -30.74 -5.99 -10.24
N THR A 285 -30.39 -4.98 -9.44
CA THR A 285 -31.33 -4.39 -8.48
C THR A 285 -31.30 -2.86 -8.55
N VAL A 286 -32.24 -2.22 -7.85
CA VAL A 286 -32.27 -0.77 -7.67
C VAL A 286 -32.00 -0.46 -6.20
N ILE A 287 -30.88 0.21 -5.94
CA ILE A 287 -30.53 0.66 -4.59
C ILE A 287 -31.56 1.68 -4.08
N GLY A 288 -32.03 1.49 -2.84
CA GLY A 288 -33.00 2.41 -2.22
C GLY A 288 -34.37 2.42 -2.89
N LEU A 289 -34.74 1.34 -3.57
CA LEU A 289 -36.01 1.19 -4.28
C LEU A 289 -37.20 1.70 -3.46
N GLY A 290 -37.99 2.57 -4.10
CA GLY A 290 -39.17 3.20 -3.54
C GLY A 290 -38.94 4.48 -2.72
N SER A 291 -37.69 4.84 -2.41
CA SER A 291 -37.33 6.15 -1.84
C SER A 291 -37.22 7.24 -2.90
N ALA A 292 -37.20 8.51 -2.50
CA ALA A 292 -36.97 9.65 -3.41
C ALA A 292 -35.56 9.65 -4.02
N VAL A 293 -34.61 8.92 -3.42
CA VAL A 293 -33.21 8.85 -3.85
C VAL A 293 -32.85 7.53 -4.54
N ALA A 294 -33.84 6.71 -4.91
CA ALA A 294 -33.64 5.42 -5.56
C ALA A 294 -32.70 5.51 -6.79
N GLY A 295 -31.77 4.56 -6.88
CA GLY A 295 -30.76 4.50 -7.95
C GLY A 295 -29.68 5.59 -7.88
N ASN A 296 -29.49 6.25 -6.73
CA ASN A 296 -28.43 7.25 -6.53
C ASN A 296 -27.56 6.89 -5.31
N ALA A 297 -26.30 7.35 -5.31
CA ALA A 297 -25.35 7.14 -4.21
C ALA A 297 -25.84 7.65 -2.84
N VAL A 298 -26.70 8.66 -2.81
CA VAL A 298 -27.33 9.16 -1.58
C VAL A 298 -28.10 8.06 -0.83
N ALA A 299 -28.61 7.05 -1.53
CA ALA A 299 -29.31 5.93 -0.91
C ALA A 299 -28.39 4.97 -0.14
N HIS A 300 -27.07 5.07 -0.31
CA HIS A 300 -26.10 4.08 0.17
C HIS A 300 -25.99 4.04 1.70
N GLY A 301 -25.60 5.15 2.33
CA GLY A 301 -25.14 5.20 3.72
C GLY A 301 -25.84 6.22 4.61
N ALA A 302 -27.03 6.68 4.22
CA ALA A 302 -27.83 7.61 5.00
C ALA A 302 -29.27 7.10 5.16
N ALA A 303 -29.87 7.42 6.31
CA ALA A 303 -31.32 7.31 6.47
C ALA A 303 -32.03 8.30 5.52
N PHE A 304 -33.19 7.93 5.01
CA PHE A 304 -33.89 8.71 3.98
C PHE A 304 -34.60 9.96 4.51
N GLY A 305 -34.80 10.07 5.82
CA GLY A 305 -35.52 11.17 6.45
C GLY A 305 -37.01 10.88 6.62
N ASP A 306 -37.63 11.50 7.61
CA ASP A 306 -39.00 11.20 8.04
C ASP A 306 -40.03 11.41 6.90
N ASP A 307 -39.86 12.46 6.10
CA ASP A 307 -40.76 12.78 4.99
C ASP A 307 -40.71 11.72 3.87
N ASP A 308 -39.51 11.25 3.51
CA ASP A 308 -39.34 10.25 2.47
C ASP A 308 -39.87 8.89 2.93
N VAL A 309 -39.53 8.47 4.16
CA VAL A 309 -40.07 7.25 4.77
C VAL A 309 -41.60 7.28 4.84
N ALA A 310 -42.20 8.42 5.22
CA ALA A 310 -43.66 8.59 5.23
C ALA A 310 -44.26 8.50 3.81
N ASN A 311 -43.56 8.99 2.79
CA ASN A 311 -44.01 8.89 1.40
C ASN A 311 -43.88 7.46 0.85
N MET A 312 -42.80 6.74 1.20
CA MET A 312 -42.67 5.30 0.91
C MET A 312 -43.87 4.52 1.48
N LYS A 313 -44.24 4.78 2.74
CA LYS A 313 -45.40 4.16 3.40
C LYS A 313 -46.69 4.42 2.62
N LYS A 314 -46.97 5.68 2.26
CA LYS A 314 -48.16 6.03 1.45
C LYS A 314 -48.17 5.30 0.11
N MET A 315 -47.03 5.25 -0.59
CA MET A 315 -46.91 4.60 -1.89
C MET A 315 -47.18 3.09 -1.81
N TYR A 316 -46.78 2.44 -0.72
CA TYR A 316 -47.03 1.02 -0.49
C TYR A 316 -48.38 0.72 0.19
N GLY A 317 -49.20 1.73 0.47
CA GLY A 317 -50.52 1.57 1.08
C GLY A 317 -50.51 1.40 2.60
N PHE A 318 -49.44 1.80 3.28
CA PHE A 318 -49.28 1.80 4.73
C PHE A 318 -49.59 3.18 5.33
N ASP A 319 -49.99 3.21 6.60
CA ASP A 319 -50.17 4.45 7.35
C ASP A 319 -48.83 5.20 7.51
N PRO A 320 -48.70 6.44 7.00
CA PRO A 320 -47.45 7.21 7.09
C PRO A 320 -47.01 7.53 8.52
N GLN A 321 -47.90 7.46 9.51
CA GLN A 321 -47.57 7.75 10.91
C GLN A 321 -47.14 6.51 11.71
N SER A 322 -47.39 5.32 11.19
CA SER A 322 -47.02 4.06 11.83
C SER A 322 -45.57 3.70 11.49
N SER A 323 -44.84 3.11 12.44
CA SER A 323 -43.46 2.62 12.23
C SER A 323 -43.31 1.22 12.80
N PHE A 324 -42.34 0.46 12.29
CA PHE A 324 -42.03 -0.91 12.72
C PHE A 324 -43.21 -1.88 12.54
N VAL A 325 -44.00 -1.68 11.47
CA VAL A 325 -45.19 -2.47 11.21
C VAL A 325 -44.80 -3.80 10.58
N VAL A 326 -45.00 -4.90 11.31
CA VAL A 326 -44.93 -6.27 10.77
C VAL A 326 -46.30 -6.92 10.96
N GLY A 327 -47.01 -7.14 9.86
CA GLY A 327 -48.36 -7.71 9.84
C GLY A 327 -48.39 -9.22 10.07
N GLU A 328 -49.57 -9.75 10.39
CA GLU A 328 -49.75 -11.19 10.62
C GLU A 328 -49.51 -12.03 9.36
N GLU A 329 -49.86 -11.50 8.18
CA GLU A 329 -49.61 -12.17 6.90
C GLU A 329 -48.12 -12.42 6.66
N VAL A 330 -47.25 -11.46 7.05
CA VAL A 330 -45.80 -11.60 6.94
C VAL A 330 -45.26 -12.62 7.93
N ARG A 331 -45.76 -12.64 9.17
CA ARG A 331 -45.37 -13.66 10.16
C ARG A 331 -45.75 -15.05 9.69
N LYS A 332 -47.00 -15.21 9.24
CA LYS A 332 -47.53 -16.45 8.67
C LYS A 332 -46.72 -16.92 7.46
N PHE A 333 -46.25 -15.98 6.62
CA PHE A 333 -45.42 -16.32 5.47
C PHE A 333 -44.10 -17.01 5.87
N PHE A 334 -43.55 -16.81 7.06
CA PHE A 334 -42.30 -17.46 7.51
C PHE A 334 -42.49 -18.52 8.61
N GLU A 335 -43.73 -18.75 9.08
CA GLU A 335 -44.02 -19.54 10.29
C GLU A 335 -43.58 -21.01 10.24
N ASP A 336 -43.48 -21.58 9.04
CA ASP A 336 -43.13 -23.00 8.84
C ASP A 336 -41.62 -23.27 8.89
N LEU A 337 -40.78 -22.23 8.79
CA LEU A 337 -39.32 -22.39 8.66
C LEU A 337 -38.64 -22.99 9.89
N PRO A 338 -39.00 -22.65 11.15
CA PRO A 338 -38.42 -23.32 12.30
C PRO A 338 -38.69 -24.83 12.31
N ALA A 339 -39.93 -25.25 12.00
CA ALA A 339 -40.29 -26.66 11.94
C ALA A 339 -39.56 -27.40 10.82
N ARG A 340 -39.43 -26.77 9.63
CA ARG A 340 -38.65 -27.30 8.51
C ARG A 340 -37.16 -27.44 8.87
N GLY A 341 -36.61 -26.48 9.62
CA GLY A 341 -35.24 -26.52 10.11
C GLY A 341 -34.98 -27.71 11.03
N GLU A 342 -35.87 -27.95 12.00
CA GLU A 342 -35.78 -29.09 12.91
C GLU A 342 -35.93 -30.43 12.18
N GLU A 343 -36.66 -30.49 11.06
CA GLU A 343 -36.68 -31.66 10.17
C GLU A 343 -35.30 -31.94 9.57
N PHE A 344 -34.57 -30.90 9.14
CA PHE A 344 -33.20 -31.06 8.64
C PHE A 344 -32.25 -31.57 9.71
N VAL A 345 -32.37 -31.06 10.94
CA VAL A 345 -31.58 -31.52 12.09
C VAL A 345 -31.84 -32.99 12.36
N ARG A 346 -33.12 -33.38 12.54
CA ARG A 346 -33.49 -34.78 12.82
C ARG A 346 -33.05 -35.73 11.71
N SER A 347 -33.33 -35.38 10.45
CA SER A 347 -32.93 -36.17 9.28
C SER A 347 -31.41 -36.34 9.18
N TRP A 348 -30.65 -35.31 9.56
CA TRP A 348 -29.19 -35.38 9.58
C TRP A 348 -28.68 -36.25 10.73
N ASP A 349 -29.23 -36.10 11.93
CA ASP A 349 -28.85 -36.91 13.10
C ASP A 349 -29.11 -38.40 12.88
N GLU A 350 -30.27 -38.77 12.33
CA GLU A 350 -30.60 -40.15 11.95
C GLU A 350 -29.59 -40.71 10.94
N LYS A 351 -29.21 -39.89 9.93
CA LYS A 351 -28.20 -40.27 8.93
C LYS A 351 -26.82 -40.47 9.56
N VAL A 352 -26.41 -39.58 10.47
CA VAL A 352 -25.12 -39.70 11.18
C VAL A 352 -25.11 -40.93 12.08
N GLN A 353 -26.18 -41.20 12.83
CA GLN A 353 -26.28 -42.41 13.66
C GLN A 353 -26.19 -43.69 12.82
N ALA A 354 -26.90 -43.74 11.69
CA ALA A 354 -26.81 -44.87 10.77
C ALA A 354 -25.42 -45.00 10.11
N TYR A 355 -24.77 -43.86 9.83
CA TYR A 355 -23.40 -43.81 9.32
C TYR A 355 -22.39 -44.35 10.34
N GLU A 356 -22.49 -43.96 11.62
CA GLU A 356 -21.64 -44.45 12.70
C GLU A 356 -21.80 -45.96 12.92
N HIS A 357 -23.03 -46.48 12.83
CA HIS A 357 -23.25 -47.92 12.93
C HIS A 357 -22.62 -48.69 11.75
N LYS A 358 -22.70 -48.14 10.53
CA LYS A 358 -22.17 -48.80 9.33
C LYS A 358 -20.65 -48.64 9.17
N TYR A 359 -20.08 -47.53 9.63
CA TYR A 359 -18.67 -47.17 9.50
C TYR A 359 -18.10 -46.71 10.87
N PRO A 360 -17.98 -47.60 11.87
CA PRO A 360 -17.73 -47.21 13.27
C PRO A 360 -16.42 -46.45 13.50
N GLU A 361 -15.32 -46.86 12.87
CA GLU A 361 -14.03 -46.16 12.98
C GLU A 361 -14.11 -44.74 12.39
N LEU A 362 -14.69 -44.62 11.20
CA LEU A 362 -14.83 -43.35 10.49
C LEU A 362 -15.89 -42.44 11.12
N GLY A 363 -16.94 -43.02 11.70
CA GLY A 363 -17.94 -42.34 12.51
C GLY A 363 -17.36 -41.75 13.78
N THR A 364 -16.53 -42.52 14.49
CA THR A 364 -15.80 -42.04 15.68
C THR A 364 -14.87 -40.89 15.32
N ASP A 365 -14.10 -41.00 14.24
CA ASP A 365 -13.25 -39.89 13.77
C ASP A 365 -14.06 -38.67 13.32
N PHE A 366 -15.18 -38.89 12.63
CA PHE A 366 -16.09 -37.82 12.22
C PHE A 366 -16.66 -37.07 13.42
N ARG A 367 -17.14 -37.76 14.47
CA ARG A 367 -17.61 -37.12 15.71
C ARG A 367 -16.51 -36.30 16.38
N ARG A 368 -15.32 -36.90 16.56
CA ARG A 368 -14.16 -36.19 17.11
C ARG A 368 -13.87 -34.91 16.33
N ARG A 369 -13.96 -34.98 15.00
CA ARG A 369 -13.73 -33.85 14.09
C ARG A 369 -14.81 -32.77 14.18
N VAL A 370 -16.08 -33.17 14.25
CA VAL A 370 -17.24 -32.27 14.48
C VAL A 370 -17.14 -31.57 15.83
N GLU A 371 -16.68 -32.27 16.86
CA GLU A 371 -16.46 -31.75 18.22
C GLU A 371 -15.20 -30.87 18.34
N GLY A 372 -14.41 -30.71 17.28
CA GLY A 372 -13.18 -29.91 17.30
C GLY A 372 -12.08 -30.47 18.20
N ARG A 373 -12.10 -31.77 18.50
CA ARG A 373 -11.09 -32.41 19.36
C ARG A 373 -9.88 -32.88 18.56
N LEU A 374 -8.68 -32.55 19.03
CA LEU A 374 -7.43 -33.17 18.58
C LEU A 374 -7.29 -34.57 19.19
N PRO A 375 -6.47 -35.48 18.61
CA PRO A 375 -6.09 -36.73 19.27
C PRO A 375 -5.40 -36.44 20.60
N ASP A 376 -5.73 -37.17 21.68
CA ASP A 376 -5.25 -36.86 23.04
C ASP A 376 -3.71 -36.89 23.17
N ASN A 377 -3.05 -37.71 22.34
CA ASN A 377 -1.60 -37.89 22.33
C ASN A 377 -0.85 -36.95 21.37
N TRP A 378 -1.48 -35.89 20.83
CA TRP A 378 -0.84 -35.02 19.84
C TRP A 378 0.47 -34.38 20.35
N LYS A 379 0.59 -34.13 21.66
CA LYS A 379 1.80 -33.57 22.29
C LYS A 379 2.98 -34.53 22.26
N GLU A 380 2.73 -35.84 22.26
CA GLU A 380 3.77 -36.87 22.21
C GLU A 380 4.45 -36.93 20.83
N LEU A 381 3.84 -36.32 19.82
CA LEU A 381 4.40 -36.19 18.47
C LEU A 381 5.46 -35.09 18.37
N ILE A 382 5.56 -34.23 19.38
CA ILE A 382 6.55 -33.15 19.43
C ILE A 382 7.86 -33.74 19.93
N PRO A 383 8.99 -33.55 19.21
CA PRO A 383 10.29 -34.02 19.67
C PRO A 383 10.61 -33.55 21.09
N THR A 384 11.22 -34.44 21.88
CA THR A 384 11.82 -34.05 23.17
C THR A 384 13.06 -33.21 22.92
N LYS A 385 13.58 -32.57 23.98
CA LYS A 385 14.77 -31.71 23.85
C LYS A 385 15.98 -32.48 23.29
N ASP A 386 16.16 -33.73 23.71
CA ASP A 386 17.27 -34.60 23.31
C ASP A 386 17.14 -35.14 21.87
N ASP A 387 15.93 -35.05 21.28
CA ASP A 387 15.69 -35.46 19.89
C ASP A 387 16.09 -34.37 18.88
N PHE A 388 16.28 -33.12 19.32
CA PHE A 388 16.68 -32.04 18.44
C PHE A 388 18.15 -32.14 18.03
N PRO A 389 18.53 -31.69 16.81
CA PRO A 389 19.92 -31.71 16.39
C PRO A 389 20.79 -30.77 17.26
N ASP A 390 21.94 -31.25 17.72
CA ASP A 390 22.93 -30.41 18.43
C ASP A 390 23.55 -29.32 17.54
N LYS A 391 23.46 -29.48 16.21
CA LYS A 391 23.99 -28.52 15.24
C LYS A 391 23.15 -27.25 15.20
N ALA A 392 23.79 -26.13 14.82
CA ALA A 392 23.08 -24.89 14.57
C ALA A 392 21.95 -25.09 13.54
N THR A 393 20.76 -24.61 13.87
CA THR A 393 19.52 -24.85 13.14
C THR A 393 18.71 -23.55 13.11
N ALA A 394 18.18 -23.18 11.94
CA ALA A 394 17.32 -22.01 11.81
C ALA A 394 15.93 -22.30 12.40
N THR A 395 15.27 -21.35 13.06
CA THR A 395 13.99 -21.65 13.72
C THR A 395 12.88 -21.97 12.73
N ARG A 396 12.97 -21.57 11.45
CA ARG A 396 12.06 -22.06 10.39
C ARG A 396 12.21 -23.57 10.15
N ALA A 397 13.43 -24.11 10.21
CA ALA A 397 13.68 -25.52 10.07
C ALA A 397 13.25 -26.28 11.34
N SER A 398 13.49 -25.70 12.52
CA SER A 398 12.96 -26.21 13.79
C SER A 398 11.43 -26.27 13.79
N SER A 399 10.75 -25.28 13.20
CA SER A 399 9.30 -25.27 13.02
C SER A 399 8.83 -26.49 12.22
N GLY A 400 9.54 -26.84 11.15
CA GLY A 400 9.29 -28.06 10.39
C GLY A 400 9.53 -29.34 11.21
N LEU A 401 10.60 -29.41 12.02
CA LEU A 401 10.87 -30.56 12.89
C LEU A 401 9.77 -30.77 13.93
N VAL A 402 9.23 -29.69 14.49
CA VAL A 402 8.18 -29.71 15.52
C VAL A 402 6.81 -30.03 14.92
N PHE A 403 6.40 -29.30 13.88
CA PHE A 403 5.01 -29.31 13.44
C PHE A 403 4.70 -30.39 12.41
N ASN A 404 5.64 -30.75 11.53
CA ASN A 404 5.35 -31.71 10.46
C ASN A 404 4.89 -33.10 10.96
N PRO A 405 5.42 -33.67 12.07
CA PRO A 405 4.87 -34.90 12.66
C PRO A 405 3.41 -34.75 13.11
N ILE A 406 3.07 -33.60 13.72
CA ILE A 406 1.71 -33.28 14.14
C ILE A 406 0.80 -33.16 12.91
N ALA A 407 1.21 -32.37 11.92
CA ALA A 407 0.48 -32.18 10.68
C ALA A 407 0.19 -33.51 9.98
N GLN A 408 1.13 -34.45 9.99
CA GLN A 408 0.96 -35.76 9.38
C GLN A 408 -0.10 -36.61 10.12
N ALA A 409 -0.08 -36.64 11.45
CA ALA A 409 -0.94 -37.53 12.25
C ALA A 409 -2.32 -36.93 12.60
N CYS A 410 -2.41 -35.61 12.69
CA CYS A 410 -3.61 -34.91 13.15
C CYS A 410 -4.37 -34.29 11.97
N ASN A 411 -5.51 -34.88 11.62
CA ASN A 411 -6.26 -34.44 10.46
C ASN A 411 -6.86 -33.03 10.61
N ASN A 412 -6.97 -32.48 11.83
CA ASN A 412 -7.55 -31.14 12.11
C ASN A 412 -6.82 -30.02 11.35
N PHE A 413 -5.52 -30.21 11.08
CA PHE A 413 -4.69 -29.21 10.44
C PHE A 413 -4.85 -29.19 8.92
N MET A 414 -5.15 -27.99 8.40
CA MET A 414 -5.06 -27.63 6.98
C MET A 414 -3.89 -26.69 6.83
N VAL A 415 -2.84 -27.13 6.15
CA VAL A 415 -1.57 -26.40 6.06
C VAL A 415 -1.46 -25.82 4.67
N GLY A 416 -0.95 -24.61 4.51
CA GLY A 416 -0.68 -24.08 3.20
C GLY A 416 0.27 -22.90 3.20
N THR A 417 0.65 -22.52 1.99
CA THR A 417 1.62 -21.46 1.75
C THR A 417 1.26 -20.63 0.54
N ALA A 418 1.60 -19.34 0.61
CA ALA A 418 1.57 -18.45 -0.53
C ALA A 418 2.82 -18.66 -1.41
N ASP A 419 2.83 -19.76 -2.18
CA ASP A 419 3.88 -20.13 -3.14
C ASP A 419 5.32 -20.31 -2.57
N LEU A 420 5.46 -20.49 -1.26
CA LEU A 420 6.78 -20.56 -0.59
C LEU A 420 7.09 -21.92 0.05
N SER A 421 6.47 -22.99 -0.47
CA SER A 421 6.64 -24.39 0.00
C SER A 421 8.09 -24.78 0.33
N PRO A 422 9.08 -24.56 -0.56
CA PRO A 422 10.47 -24.96 -0.30
C PRO A 422 11.17 -24.06 0.74
N SER A 423 10.66 -22.87 1.03
CA SER A 423 11.32 -21.86 1.85
C SER A 423 10.88 -21.89 3.32
N VAL A 424 9.62 -22.25 3.59
CA VAL A 424 8.97 -22.12 4.91
C VAL A 424 9.04 -23.37 5.78
N ASN A 425 9.44 -24.54 5.23
CA ASN A 425 9.58 -25.83 5.94
C ASN A 425 8.29 -26.43 6.54
N MET A 426 7.12 -26.09 5.99
CA MET A 426 5.81 -26.56 6.49
C MET A 426 5.24 -27.77 5.71
N THR A 427 6.08 -28.48 4.94
CA THR A 427 5.69 -29.66 4.17
C THR A 427 6.13 -30.96 4.88
N TRP A 428 5.23 -31.94 5.00
CA TRP A 428 5.55 -33.28 5.52
C TRP A 428 5.57 -34.35 4.43
N LYS A 429 6.25 -35.47 4.72
CA LYS A 429 6.34 -36.61 3.82
C LYS A 429 4.98 -37.26 3.61
N GLY A 430 4.62 -37.50 2.35
CA GLY A 430 3.35 -38.14 2.00
C GLY A 430 2.14 -37.22 2.12
N LYS A 431 2.34 -35.90 2.19
CA LYS A 431 1.24 -34.94 2.10
C LYS A 431 0.42 -35.16 0.83
N VAL A 432 -0.88 -34.90 0.93
CA VAL A 432 -1.79 -34.84 -0.20
C VAL A 432 -2.25 -33.40 -0.36
N ASP A 433 -2.16 -32.88 -1.57
CA ASP A 433 -2.53 -31.51 -1.88
C ASP A 433 -4.04 -31.38 -2.02
N PHE A 434 -4.62 -30.34 -1.41
CA PHE A 434 -6.02 -29.96 -1.60
C PHE A 434 -6.17 -29.40 -3.00
N GLN A 435 -6.69 -30.22 -3.92
CA GLN A 435 -6.83 -29.89 -5.33
C GLN A 435 -8.08 -30.54 -5.91
N HIS A 436 -8.57 -30.02 -7.03
CA HIS A 436 -9.59 -30.73 -7.80
C HIS A 436 -9.01 -32.08 -8.29
N PRO A 437 -9.72 -33.22 -8.14
CA PRO A 437 -9.19 -34.56 -8.47
C PRO A 437 -8.78 -34.74 -9.95
N ASP A 438 -9.44 -34.01 -10.85
CA ASP A 438 -9.13 -34.05 -12.28
C ASP A 438 -8.01 -33.08 -12.69
N LEU A 439 -7.49 -32.25 -11.77
CA LEU A 439 -6.39 -31.34 -12.11
C LEU A 439 -5.13 -32.14 -12.45
N LYS A 440 -4.56 -31.88 -13.63
CA LYS A 440 -3.27 -32.42 -14.08
C LYS A 440 -2.31 -31.27 -14.29
N THR A 441 -1.36 -31.09 -13.37
CA THR A 441 -0.35 -30.03 -13.49
C THR A 441 0.82 -30.51 -14.35
N THR A 442 1.50 -29.56 -15.00
CA THR A 442 2.69 -29.83 -15.80
C THR A 442 3.89 -30.22 -14.96
N CYS A 443 3.95 -29.75 -13.70
CA CYS A 443 5.00 -30.13 -12.74
C CYS A 443 4.77 -31.49 -12.08
N GLY A 444 3.66 -32.18 -12.40
CA GLY A 444 3.34 -33.51 -11.88
C GLY A 444 2.73 -33.53 -10.47
N ILE A 445 2.63 -32.38 -9.80
CA ILE A 445 1.97 -32.25 -8.50
C ILE A 445 0.46 -32.43 -8.71
N THR A 446 -0.14 -33.39 -8.00
CA THR A 446 -1.57 -33.69 -8.08
C THR A 446 -2.15 -33.87 -6.68
N GLY A 447 -3.48 -33.88 -6.58
CA GLY A 447 -4.15 -33.97 -5.29
C GLY A 447 -5.63 -34.31 -5.42
N ASN A 448 -6.36 -34.12 -4.33
CA ASN A 448 -7.81 -34.28 -4.27
C ASN A 448 -8.37 -33.43 -3.12
N TYR A 449 -9.69 -33.31 -3.01
CA TYR A 449 -10.31 -32.51 -1.95
C TYR A 449 -10.06 -33.03 -0.53
N GLY A 450 -9.72 -34.30 -0.34
CA GLY A 450 -9.30 -34.84 0.95
C GLY A 450 -7.87 -34.44 1.36
N GLY A 451 -7.13 -33.80 0.46
CA GLY A 451 -5.81 -33.24 0.74
C GLY A 451 -5.84 -32.17 1.83
N ARG A 452 -4.72 -32.05 2.55
CA ARG A 452 -4.56 -31.14 3.69
C ARG A 452 -3.43 -30.13 3.51
N TYR A 453 -2.81 -30.12 2.33
CA TYR A 453 -1.81 -29.14 1.96
C TYR A 453 -2.32 -28.23 0.84
N ILE A 454 -2.37 -26.92 1.07
CA ILE A 454 -2.98 -25.94 0.17
C ILE A 454 -1.87 -25.12 -0.49
N HIS A 455 -1.86 -25.11 -1.81
CA HIS A 455 -1.06 -24.18 -2.60
C HIS A 455 -1.94 -22.97 -2.94
N TYR A 456 -1.79 -21.88 -2.19
CA TYR A 456 -2.60 -20.68 -2.39
C TYR A 456 -2.18 -19.87 -3.62
N GLY A 457 -0.97 -20.08 -4.15
CA GLY A 457 -0.30 -19.15 -5.07
C GLY A 457 0.17 -17.89 -4.35
N VAL A 458 0.63 -16.88 -5.08
CA VAL A 458 1.10 -15.60 -4.50
C VAL A 458 -0.12 -14.75 -4.12
N ARG A 459 -0.75 -15.09 -2.99
CA ARG A 459 -2.06 -14.59 -2.54
C ARG A 459 -2.15 -14.50 -1.02
N GLU A 460 -1.27 -13.75 -0.37
CA GLU A 460 -1.17 -13.70 1.09
C GLU A 460 -2.46 -13.22 1.77
N HIS A 461 -3.12 -12.21 1.18
CA HIS A 461 -4.35 -11.65 1.71
C HIS A 461 -5.49 -12.68 1.64
N ALA A 462 -5.71 -13.29 0.47
CA ALA A 462 -6.70 -14.37 0.37
C ALA A 462 -6.32 -15.62 1.16
N MET A 463 -5.03 -15.97 1.29
CA MET A 463 -4.58 -17.09 2.12
C MET A 463 -5.05 -16.95 3.57
N ALA A 464 -4.82 -15.77 4.17
CA ALA A 464 -5.25 -15.50 5.54
C ALA A 464 -6.79 -15.43 5.64
N ALA A 465 -7.49 -14.79 4.69
CA ALA A 465 -8.94 -14.67 4.73
C ALA A 465 -9.68 -15.99 4.47
N VAL A 466 -9.21 -16.83 3.53
CA VAL A 466 -9.70 -18.20 3.32
C VAL A 466 -9.47 -19.04 4.57
N SER A 467 -8.35 -18.86 5.25
CA SER A 467 -8.06 -19.54 6.52
C SER A 467 -9.04 -19.14 7.63
N ASN A 468 -9.44 -17.87 7.70
CA ASN A 468 -10.52 -17.46 8.62
C ASN A 468 -11.84 -18.19 8.30
N GLY A 469 -12.19 -18.33 7.02
CA GLY A 469 -13.38 -19.11 6.62
C GLY A 469 -13.30 -20.59 7.01
N LEU A 470 -12.13 -21.22 6.86
CA LEU A 470 -11.90 -22.60 7.33
C LEU A 470 -12.08 -22.72 8.85
N ALA A 471 -11.49 -21.79 9.63
CA ALA A 471 -11.58 -21.79 11.08
C ALA A 471 -13.00 -21.49 11.59
N ALA A 472 -13.75 -20.64 10.87
CA ALA A 472 -15.13 -20.26 11.20
C ALA A 472 -16.15 -21.37 10.93
N PHE A 473 -15.84 -22.35 10.06
CA PHE A 473 -16.77 -23.41 9.66
C PHE A 473 -17.44 -24.12 10.85
N ALA A 474 -16.62 -24.48 11.84
CA ALA A 474 -16.99 -24.95 13.17
C ALA A 474 -15.74 -24.90 14.07
N PRO A 475 -15.84 -24.45 15.33
CA PRO A 475 -14.69 -24.26 16.21
C PRO A 475 -13.77 -25.48 16.28
N ASN A 476 -12.49 -25.28 15.94
CA ASN A 476 -11.41 -26.28 15.99
C ASN A 476 -11.64 -27.56 15.15
N THR A 477 -12.74 -27.66 14.38
CA THR A 477 -12.88 -28.66 13.32
C THR A 477 -11.75 -28.49 12.32
N PHE A 478 -11.44 -27.26 11.93
CA PHE A 478 -10.22 -26.96 11.18
C PHE A 478 -9.31 -26.09 12.02
N VAL A 479 -8.01 -26.39 12.00
CA VAL A 479 -6.96 -25.52 12.51
C VAL A 479 -6.07 -25.14 11.33
N PRO A 480 -6.36 -24.01 10.66
CA PRO A 480 -5.60 -23.59 9.49
C PRO A 480 -4.21 -23.11 9.87
N ILE A 481 -3.22 -23.55 9.09
CA ILE A 481 -1.84 -23.12 9.18
C ILE A 481 -1.48 -22.42 7.88
N THR A 482 -1.20 -21.14 7.96
CA THR A 482 -0.70 -20.36 6.81
C THR A 482 0.80 -20.19 6.92
N SER A 483 1.49 -19.98 5.81
CA SER A 483 2.93 -19.74 5.83
C SER A 483 3.38 -18.86 4.65
N SER A 484 4.14 -17.82 4.97
CA SER A 484 4.82 -16.93 4.03
C SER A 484 6.06 -16.31 4.70
N PHE A 485 6.76 -15.41 4.03
CA PHE A 485 7.74 -14.55 4.67
C PHE A 485 7.06 -13.57 5.61
N PHE A 486 7.70 -13.24 6.73
CA PHE A 486 7.12 -12.37 7.75
C PHE A 486 6.78 -11.00 7.15
N MET A 487 7.66 -10.46 6.30
CA MET A 487 7.42 -9.21 5.57
C MET A 487 6.10 -9.21 4.77
N PHE A 488 5.72 -10.34 4.17
CA PHE A 488 4.52 -10.42 3.34
C PHE A 488 3.23 -10.62 4.13
N TYR A 489 3.32 -10.86 5.44
CA TYR A 489 2.13 -10.74 6.29
C TYR A 489 1.60 -9.30 6.34
N LEU A 490 2.40 -8.29 5.95
CA LEU A 490 1.91 -6.93 5.72
C LEU A 490 0.75 -6.89 4.70
N TYR A 491 0.85 -7.63 3.59
CA TYR A 491 -0.25 -7.80 2.61
C TYR A 491 -1.48 -8.47 3.24
N ALA A 492 -1.27 -9.40 4.17
CA ALA A 492 -2.34 -10.13 4.85
C ALA A 492 -2.87 -9.44 6.11
N ALA A 493 -2.33 -8.29 6.52
CA ALA A 493 -2.61 -7.67 7.81
C ALA A 493 -4.11 -7.43 8.07
N PRO A 494 -4.92 -6.98 7.08
CA PRO A 494 -6.36 -6.85 7.28
C PRO A 494 -7.05 -8.19 7.60
N ALA A 495 -6.66 -9.28 6.94
CA ALA A 495 -7.23 -10.60 7.20
C ALA A 495 -6.76 -11.20 8.53
N VAL A 496 -5.50 -10.99 8.93
CA VAL A 496 -5.00 -11.38 10.27
C VAL A 496 -5.79 -10.64 11.36
N ARG A 497 -6.01 -9.33 11.18
CA ARG A 497 -6.87 -8.53 12.07
C ARG A 497 -8.27 -9.10 12.17
N MET A 498 -8.88 -9.47 11.04
CA MET A 498 -10.22 -10.06 11.06
C MET A 498 -10.26 -11.42 11.75
N GLY A 499 -9.21 -12.24 11.64
CA GLY A 499 -9.12 -13.50 12.40
C GLY A 499 -9.03 -13.25 13.91
N ALA A 500 -8.26 -12.24 14.31
CA ALA A 500 -8.12 -11.85 15.72
C ALA A 500 -9.40 -11.28 16.31
N LEU A 501 -10.09 -10.42 15.56
CA LEU A 501 -11.39 -9.86 15.95
C LEU A 501 -12.44 -10.94 16.17
N GLN A 502 -12.46 -11.96 15.29
CA GLN A 502 -13.42 -13.08 15.32
C GLN A 502 -13.04 -14.21 16.29
N HIS A 503 -11.96 -14.07 17.05
CA HIS A 503 -11.46 -15.13 17.94
C HIS A 503 -11.17 -16.47 17.24
N LEU A 504 -10.74 -16.43 15.97
CA LEU A 504 -10.51 -17.63 15.16
C LEU A 504 -9.12 -18.20 15.38
N GLN A 505 -9.03 -19.52 15.61
CA GLN A 505 -7.75 -20.21 15.72
C GLN A 505 -7.10 -20.44 14.35
N VAL A 506 -6.37 -19.43 13.88
CA VAL A 506 -5.47 -19.52 12.72
C VAL A 506 -4.03 -19.37 13.20
N ILE A 507 -3.14 -20.25 12.75
CA ILE A 507 -1.71 -20.17 13.06
C ILE A 507 -0.94 -19.77 11.81
N HIS A 508 -0.14 -18.72 11.92
CA HIS A 508 0.63 -18.12 10.84
C HIS A 508 2.12 -18.41 11.08
N ALA A 509 2.70 -19.32 10.30
CA ALA A 509 4.12 -19.61 10.30
C ALA A 509 4.86 -18.58 9.42
N ALA A 510 5.28 -17.48 10.05
CA ALA A 510 5.92 -16.34 9.42
C ALA A 510 7.44 -16.49 9.46
N THR A 511 8.07 -16.81 8.33
CA THR A 511 9.52 -17.11 8.28
C THR A 511 10.32 -15.90 7.79
N HIS A 512 11.66 -15.94 7.86
CA HIS A 512 12.51 -14.82 7.39
C HIS A 512 12.18 -13.53 8.17
N ASP A 513 12.26 -13.63 9.49
CA ASP A 513 11.69 -12.71 10.47
C ASP A 513 12.40 -11.38 10.71
N SER A 514 13.52 -11.10 10.03
CA SER A 514 14.40 -9.97 10.37
C SER A 514 15.38 -9.62 9.26
N ILE A 515 16.22 -8.59 9.50
CA ILE A 515 17.41 -8.29 8.69
C ILE A 515 18.36 -9.49 8.52
N GLY A 516 18.29 -10.48 9.43
CA GLY A 516 18.99 -11.76 9.32
C GLY A 516 18.54 -12.62 8.13
N MET A 517 17.60 -12.12 7.32
CA MET A 517 17.30 -12.65 6.01
C MET A 517 18.42 -12.40 5.00
N GLY A 518 19.16 -11.29 5.06
CA GLY A 518 20.33 -11.05 4.21
C GLY A 518 20.01 -10.46 2.82
N GLU A 519 20.50 -11.13 1.77
CA GLU A 519 20.77 -10.57 0.43
C GLU A 519 19.54 -10.09 -0.34
N ASP A 520 18.35 -10.58 0.01
CA ASP A 520 17.07 -10.19 -0.60
C ASP A 520 16.70 -8.72 -0.31
N GLY A 521 17.36 -8.08 0.68
CA GLY A 521 17.33 -6.63 0.88
C GLY A 521 16.11 -6.08 1.62
N PRO A 522 16.02 -4.74 1.78
CA PRO A 522 15.08 -4.09 2.71
C PRO A 522 13.59 -4.31 2.36
N THR A 523 13.25 -4.63 1.12
CA THR A 523 11.85 -4.91 0.71
C THR A 523 11.28 -6.19 1.32
N HIS A 524 12.14 -7.05 1.85
CA HIS A 524 11.79 -8.34 2.43
C HIS A 524 12.24 -8.46 3.91
N GLN A 525 12.95 -7.45 4.43
CA GLN A 525 13.47 -7.44 5.79
C GLN A 525 12.50 -6.67 6.70
N PRO A 526 11.73 -7.34 7.57
CA PRO A 526 10.74 -6.67 8.42
C PRO A 526 11.42 -5.85 9.52
N ILE A 527 10.93 -4.62 9.74
CA ILE A 527 11.42 -3.70 10.79
C ILE A 527 10.30 -3.36 11.79
N GLU A 528 9.10 -3.06 11.30
CA GLU A 528 7.96 -2.54 12.05
C GLU A 528 6.84 -3.57 12.30
N LEU A 529 6.83 -4.68 11.55
CA LEU A 529 5.71 -5.64 11.55
C LEU A 529 5.46 -6.28 12.92
N ALA A 530 6.51 -6.58 13.69
CA ALA A 530 6.30 -7.14 15.02
C ALA A 530 5.55 -6.18 15.94
N ASN A 531 5.79 -4.86 15.82
CA ASN A 531 5.06 -3.86 16.59
C ASN A 531 3.59 -3.79 16.13
N LEU A 532 3.33 -3.86 14.83
CA LEU A 532 1.97 -3.97 14.27
C LEU A 532 1.21 -5.15 14.89
N TYR A 533 1.81 -6.34 14.94
CA TYR A 533 1.16 -7.54 15.46
C TYR A 533 1.12 -7.62 16.99
N ARG A 534 2.11 -7.08 17.71
CA ARG A 534 2.05 -6.95 19.17
C ARG A 534 0.94 -6.01 19.61
N ALA A 535 0.73 -4.92 18.86
CA ALA A 535 -0.34 -3.96 19.10
C ALA A 535 -1.74 -4.51 18.78
N MET A 536 -1.84 -5.51 17.90
CA MET A 536 -3.11 -6.12 17.51
C MET A 536 -3.78 -6.85 18.69
N PRO A 537 -5.01 -6.46 19.09
CA PRO A 537 -5.77 -7.17 20.13
C PRO A 537 -6.00 -8.64 19.76
N ASN A 538 -6.08 -9.51 20.78
CA ASN A 538 -6.32 -10.95 20.62
C ASN A 538 -5.43 -11.64 19.56
N LEU A 539 -4.14 -11.29 19.52
CA LEU A 539 -3.14 -11.98 18.68
C LEU A 539 -1.91 -12.34 19.53
N LEU A 540 -1.45 -13.59 19.40
CA LEU A 540 -0.15 -14.01 19.94
C LEU A 540 0.92 -13.84 18.87
N TYR A 541 1.87 -12.93 19.07
CA TYR A 541 3.11 -12.87 18.29
C TYR A 541 4.22 -13.54 19.10
N ILE A 542 4.68 -14.71 18.64
CA ILE A 542 5.69 -15.53 19.32
C ILE A 542 6.93 -15.62 18.44
N ARG A 543 8.07 -15.17 18.95
CA ARG A 543 9.37 -15.16 18.25
C ARG A 543 10.39 -16.04 19.00
N PRO A 544 10.46 -17.36 18.71
CA PRO A 544 11.36 -18.29 19.41
C PRO A 544 12.84 -18.11 18.99
N GLY A 545 13.75 -18.34 19.92
CA GLY A 545 15.20 -18.24 19.68
C GLY A 545 15.94 -19.51 19.28
N ASP A 546 15.36 -20.70 19.51
CA ASP A 546 15.96 -21.98 19.13
C ASP A 546 14.90 -23.08 18.92
N SER A 547 15.30 -24.36 18.78
CA SER A 547 14.36 -25.46 18.56
C SER A 547 13.45 -25.75 19.74
N GLU A 548 13.97 -25.62 20.97
CA GLU A 548 13.19 -25.89 22.18
C GLU A 548 12.14 -24.79 22.42
N GLU A 549 12.48 -23.53 22.16
CA GLU A 549 11.48 -22.46 22.18
C GLU A 549 10.48 -22.57 21.02
N THR A 550 10.92 -23.05 19.86
CA THR A 550 10.02 -23.31 18.73
C THR A 550 8.99 -24.40 19.07
N ALA A 551 9.38 -25.43 19.83
CA ALA A 551 8.45 -26.41 20.37
C ALA A 551 7.42 -25.76 21.31
N GLY A 552 7.87 -24.88 22.22
CA GLY A 552 6.99 -24.13 23.11
C GLY A 552 6.02 -23.20 22.37
N ALA A 553 6.47 -22.56 21.29
CA ALA A 553 5.65 -21.69 20.45
C ALA A 553 4.51 -22.48 19.79
N TRP A 554 4.79 -23.64 19.20
CA TRP A 554 3.78 -24.50 18.59
C TRP A 554 2.78 -25.08 19.59
N ILE A 555 3.25 -25.54 20.76
CA ILE A 555 2.36 -26.01 21.83
C ILE A 555 1.37 -24.90 22.20
N THR A 556 1.91 -23.70 22.46
CA THR A 556 1.10 -22.55 22.86
C THR A 556 0.10 -22.15 21.78
N ALA A 557 0.52 -22.11 20.51
CA ALA A 557 -0.36 -21.78 19.39
C ALA A 557 -1.51 -22.78 19.20
N ILE A 558 -1.23 -24.08 19.34
CA ILE A 558 -2.23 -25.15 19.22
C ILE A 558 -3.19 -25.15 20.41
N GLU A 559 -2.74 -24.77 21.61
CA GLU A 559 -3.58 -24.65 22.80
C GLU A 559 -4.44 -23.37 22.82
N ALA A 560 -4.03 -22.32 22.09
CA ALA A 560 -4.73 -21.04 21.99
C ALA A 560 -5.98 -21.11 21.09
N LYS A 561 -7.01 -21.86 21.52
CA LYS A 561 -8.20 -22.19 20.73
C LYS A 561 -9.08 -21.01 20.27
N GLN A 562 -8.90 -19.82 20.84
CA GLN A 562 -9.70 -18.61 20.56
C GLN A 562 -8.82 -17.40 20.18
N THR A 563 -7.56 -17.64 19.87
CA THR A 563 -6.58 -16.58 19.64
C THR A 563 -5.68 -16.99 18.47
N PRO A 564 -5.71 -16.27 17.34
CA PRO A 564 -4.74 -16.52 16.28
C PRO A 564 -3.32 -16.25 16.76
N THR A 565 -2.38 -16.93 16.13
CA THR A 565 -0.97 -16.89 16.53
C THR A 565 -0.07 -16.68 15.31
N ILE A 566 0.85 -15.73 15.38
CA ILE A 566 1.99 -15.64 14.46
C ILE A 566 3.21 -16.24 15.16
N ILE A 567 3.81 -17.26 14.55
CA ILE A 567 5.09 -17.82 14.95
C ILE A 567 6.14 -17.28 13.98
N SER A 568 6.98 -16.36 14.47
CA SER A 568 7.96 -15.63 13.66
C SER A 568 9.34 -16.29 13.77
N THR A 569 9.88 -16.77 12.65
CA THR A 569 11.05 -17.66 12.63
C THR A 569 12.17 -17.18 11.68
N SER A 570 13.42 -17.42 12.08
CA SER A 570 14.61 -16.97 11.38
C SER A 570 14.92 -17.77 10.12
N ARG A 571 15.54 -17.10 9.13
CA ARG A 571 16.14 -17.73 7.95
C ARG A 571 17.48 -18.39 8.28
N HIS A 572 18.34 -17.65 8.99
CA HIS A 572 19.71 -18.02 9.33
C HIS A 572 19.76 -19.01 10.49
N THR A 573 20.84 -19.79 10.54
CA THR A 573 21.02 -20.83 11.56
C THR A 573 21.41 -20.23 12.91
N LEU A 574 20.85 -20.78 13.98
CA LEU A 574 21.10 -20.36 15.35
C LEU A 574 21.69 -21.51 16.17
N PRO A 575 22.63 -21.25 17.10
CA PRO A 575 23.08 -22.28 18.03
C PRO A 575 21.92 -22.75 18.91
N GLN A 576 21.93 -24.03 19.30
CA GLN A 576 20.94 -24.56 20.24
C GLN A 576 21.40 -24.24 21.67
N LEU A 577 20.47 -23.78 22.53
CA LEU A 577 20.78 -23.34 23.88
C LEU A 577 20.27 -24.36 24.91
N PRO A 578 21.14 -25.09 25.64
CA PRO A 578 20.71 -26.06 26.65
C PRO A 578 19.83 -25.48 27.78
N GLN A 579 19.85 -24.16 27.99
CA GLN A 579 19.11 -23.45 29.02
C GLN A 579 17.65 -23.14 28.62
N THR A 580 17.30 -23.16 27.32
CA THR A 580 15.96 -22.80 26.86
C THR A 580 14.93 -23.83 27.30
N ARG A 581 13.67 -23.39 27.47
CA ARG A 581 12.60 -24.26 27.96
C ARG A 581 11.26 -23.94 27.30
N ARG A 582 10.59 -24.97 26.77
CA ARG A 582 9.27 -24.81 26.14
C ARG A 582 8.17 -24.34 27.10
N ASP A 583 8.24 -24.69 28.39
CA ASP A 583 7.29 -24.21 29.41
C ASP A 583 7.47 -22.71 29.72
N GLY A 584 8.70 -22.20 29.57
CA GLY A 584 9.00 -20.78 29.66
C GLY A 584 8.34 -19.95 28.56
N VAL A 585 8.22 -20.50 27.34
CA VAL A 585 7.53 -19.82 26.22
C VAL A 585 6.05 -19.59 26.53
N ALA A 586 5.38 -20.56 27.17
CA ALA A 586 3.98 -20.43 27.59
C ALA A 586 3.76 -19.31 28.64
N LYS A 587 4.84 -18.86 29.30
CA LYS A 587 4.85 -17.71 30.21
C LYS A 587 5.19 -16.39 29.52
N GLY A 588 5.52 -16.41 28.23
CA GLY A 588 5.85 -15.25 27.40
C GLY A 588 7.25 -14.68 27.59
N ALA A 589 7.77 -14.69 28.82
CA ALA A 589 9.18 -14.40 29.12
C ALA A 589 9.61 -15.19 30.36
N TYR A 590 10.88 -15.59 30.42
CA TYR A 590 11.43 -16.33 31.55
C TYR A 590 12.93 -16.07 31.72
N VAL A 591 13.42 -16.26 32.94
CA VAL A 591 14.85 -16.17 33.25
C VAL A 591 15.55 -17.37 32.64
N LEU A 592 16.48 -17.11 31.73
CA LEU A 592 17.32 -18.12 31.08
C LEU A 592 18.56 -18.44 31.94
N GLU A 593 19.21 -17.41 32.46
CA GLU A 593 20.32 -17.53 33.42
C GLU A 593 20.16 -16.49 34.52
N GLU A 594 20.14 -16.97 35.77
CA GLU A 594 19.94 -16.12 36.95
C GLU A 594 21.26 -15.56 37.49
N ALA A 595 21.21 -14.32 37.97
CA ALA A 595 22.28 -13.66 38.71
C ALA A 595 21.61 -12.69 39.70
N GLU A 596 21.60 -13.06 40.98
CA GLU A 596 20.87 -12.30 42.02
C GLU A 596 21.38 -10.87 42.17
N ASP A 597 22.69 -10.67 42.03
CA ASP A 597 23.41 -9.40 42.14
C ASP A 597 23.87 -8.86 40.77
N ALA A 598 23.05 -9.06 39.73
CA ALA A 598 23.35 -8.61 38.38
C ALA A 598 23.52 -7.08 38.28
N ASP A 599 24.53 -6.67 37.51
CA ASP A 599 24.76 -5.28 37.13
C ASP A 599 23.85 -4.86 35.95
N VAL A 600 23.47 -5.82 35.09
CA VAL A 600 22.56 -5.60 33.95
C VAL A 600 21.74 -6.86 33.64
N THR A 601 20.49 -6.65 33.23
CA THR A 601 19.62 -7.69 32.66
C THR A 601 19.60 -7.55 31.14
N LEU A 602 20.01 -8.59 30.43
CA LEU A 602 19.91 -8.67 28.99
C LEU A 602 18.66 -9.49 28.62
N ILE A 603 17.84 -8.94 27.73
CA ILE A 603 16.61 -9.54 27.26
C ILE A 603 16.78 -9.84 25.78
N GLY A 604 16.91 -11.12 25.43
CA GLY A 604 16.96 -11.57 24.05
C GLY A 604 15.56 -11.94 23.55
N VAL A 605 15.26 -11.56 22.31
CA VAL A 605 13.99 -11.90 21.65
C VAL A 605 14.27 -12.60 20.34
N GLY A 606 13.70 -13.78 20.12
CA GLY A 606 13.91 -14.52 18.88
C GLY A 606 15.39 -14.88 18.65
N ALA A 607 15.82 -14.71 17.40
CA ALA A 607 17.20 -14.97 16.97
C ALA A 607 18.25 -14.25 17.82
N GLU A 608 17.93 -13.07 18.34
CA GLU A 608 18.83 -12.26 19.16
C GLU A 608 19.05 -12.83 20.57
N LEU A 609 18.35 -13.90 20.95
CA LEU A 609 18.65 -14.62 22.20
C LEU A 609 20.08 -15.15 22.23
N CYS A 610 20.60 -15.70 21.12
CA CYS A 610 21.99 -16.15 21.08
C CYS A 610 22.96 -14.96 21.18
N LEU A 611 22.62 -13.83 20.57
CA LEU A 611 23.40 -12.60 20.68
C LEU A 611 23.43 -12.09 22.14
N ALA A 612 22.29 -12.12 22.84
CA ALA A 612 22.23 -11.77 24.26
C ALA A 612 23.13 -12.66 25.13
N VAL A 613 23.16 -13.97 24.85
CA VAL A 613 24.05 -14.93 25.52
C VAL A 613 25.52 -14.60 25.26
N ASP A 614 25.90 -14.27 24.03
CA ASP A 614 27.29 -13.94 23.71
C ASP A 614 27.72 -12.58 24.29
N VAL A 615 26.85 -11.58 24.28
CA VAL A 615 27.07 -10.31 24.98
C VAL A 615 27.22 -10.53 26.48
N ALA A 616 26.42 -11.41 27.09
CA ALA A 616 26.56 -11.75 28.50
C ALA A 616 27.93 -12.37 28.83
N LYS A 617 28.44 -13.28 27.98
CA LYS A 617 29.79 -13.85 28.16
C LYS A 617 30.87 -12.78 28.09
N GLU A 618 30.78 -11.87 27.12
CA GLU A 618 31.74 -10.79 26.92
C GLU A 618 31.71 -9.75 28.06
N LEU A 619 30.53 -9.48 28.63
CA LEU A 619 30.41 -8.60 29.80
C LEU A 619 30.95 -9.27 31.07
N ARG A 620 30.68 -10.57 31.27
CA ARG A 620 31.23 -11.34 32.41
C ARG A 620 32.75 -11.41 32.37
N SER A 621 33.36 -11.52 31.18
CA SER A 621 34.83 -11.49 31.04
C SER A 621 35.45 -10.15 31.48
N LYS A 622 34.65 -9.08 31.48
CA LYS A 622 35.02 -7.73 31.95
C LYS A 622 34.58 -7.45 33.39
N GLY A 623 34.11 -8.47 34.12
CA GLY A 623 33.68 -8.36 35.51
C GLY A 623 32.28 -7.77 35.71
N ILE A 624 31.48 -7.62 34.64
CA ILE A 624 30.08 -7.16 34.72
C ILE A 624 29.17 -8.38 34.85
N LYS A 625 28.40 -8.46 35.94
CA LYS A 625 27.46 -9.55 36.22
C LYS A 625 26.20 -9.37 35.40
N THR A 626 25.86 -10.39 34.62
CA THR A 626 24.73 -10.33 33.67
C THR A 626 23.67 -11.38 33.99
N ARG A 627 22.43 -10.92 34.05
CA ARG A 627 21.23 -11.77 34.10
C ARG A 627 20.62 -11.87 32.70
N LEU A 628 20.14 -13.04 32.32
CA LEU A 628 19.59 -13.29 30.98
C LEU A 628 18.12 -13.68 31.04
N ILE A 629 17.33 -13.05 30.19
CA ILE A 629 15.90 -13.35 30.00
C ILE A 629 15.68 -13.67 28.53
N SER A 630 14.93 -14.75 28.27
CA SER A 630 14.30 -14.97 26.97
C SER A 630 12.89 -14.39 27.00
N PHE A 631 12.51 -13.64 25.96
CA PHE A 631 11.22 -12.96 25.90
C PHE A 631 10.51 -13.20 24.56
N PRO A 632 10.06 -14.43 24.26
CA PRO A 632 9.47 -14.77 22.97
C PRO A 632 8.08 -14.16 22.72
N CYS A 633 7.28 -13.82 23.74
CA CYS A 633 5.92 -13.31 23.53
C CYS A 633 5.45 -12.30 24.60
N TRP A 634 5.21 -11.07 24.17
CA TRP A 634 4.68 -9.98 25.01
C TRP A 634 3.34 -10.32 25.66
N ARG A 635 2.34 -10.72 24.86
CA ARG A 635 0.95 -10.88 25.33
C ARG A 635 0.83 -11.96 26.40
N LEU A 636 1.53 -13.09 26.24
CA LEU A 636 1.56 -14.15 27.24
C LEU A 636 2.25 -13.70 28.53
N PHE A 637 3.29 -12.89 28.43
CA PHE A 637 3.95 -12.34 29.61
C PHE A 637 3.02 -11.39 30.34
N GLU A 638 2.34 -10.49 29.62
CA GLU A 638 1.40 -9.54 30.21
C GLU A 638 0.20 -10.21 30.91
N SER A 639 -0.24 -11.38 30.44
CA SER A 639 -1.30 -12.15 31.10
C SER A 639 -0.84 -12.87 32.36
N GLN A 640 0.46 -12.90 32.67
CA GLN A 640 0.93 -13.50 33.93
C GLN A 640 0.62 -12.62 35.14
N LEU A 641 0.62 -13.26 36.32
CA LEU A 641 0.47 -12.57 37.61
C LEU A 641 1.54 -11.48 37.76
N LEU A 642 1.16 -10.38 38.40
CA LEU A 642 2.05 -9.25 38.63
C LEU A 642 3.33 -9.64 39.40
N GLU A 643 3.23 -10.61 40.31
CA GLU A 643 4.38 -11.18 41.02
C GLU A 643 5.38 -11.82 40.07
N TYR A 644 4.91 -12.71 39.18
CA TYR A 644 5.75 -13.33 38.15
C TYR A 644 6.43 -12.29 37.25
N LYS A 645 5.68 -11.27 36.81
CA LYS A 645 6.25 -10.20 35.97
C LYS A 645 7.33 -9.40 36.70
N ARG A 646 7.11 -9.10 37.98
CA ARG A 646 8.06 -8.35 38.81
C ARG A 646 9.30 -9.17 39.12
N ASP A 647 9.16 -10.46 39.41
CA ASP A 647 10.28 -11.37 39.64
C ASP A 647 11.11 -11.61 38.37
N THR A 648 10.42 -11.76 37.23
CA THR A 648 11.08 -11.94 35.93
C THR A 648 11.86 -10.70 35.51
N LEU A 649 11.29 -9.48 35.57
CA LEU A 649 11.99 -8.28 35.07
C LEU A 649 12.81 -7.52 36.13
N ARG A 650 12.52 -7.66 37.42
CA ARG A 650 13.15 -6.91 38.53
C ARG A 650 13.28 -5.39 38.27
N LYS A 651 12.25 -4.81 37.65
CA LYS A 651 12.21 -3.40 37.21
C LYS A 651 12.64 -2.46 38.34
N HIS A 652 13.51 -1.50 38.03
CA HIS A 652 14.10 -0.49 38.94
C HIS A 652 15.17 -0.98 39.92
N ARG A 653 15.57 -2.26 39.89
CA ARG A 653 16.72 -2.77 40.66
C ARG A 653 17.99 -2.90 39.83
N VAL A 654 17.83 -3.32 38.58
CA VAL A 654 18.91 -3.58 37.62
C VAL A 654 18.53 -2.97 36.27
N PRO A 655 19.42 -2.21 35.59
CA PRO A 655 19.18 -1.77 34.21
C PRO A 655 18.86 -2.95 33.28
N ALA A 656 17.92 -2.77 32.37
CA ALA A 656 17.53 -3.80 31.39
C ALA A 656 17.80 -3.32 29.96
N VAL A 657 18.39 -4.19 29.14
CA VAL A 657 18.67 -3.95 27.72
C VAL A 657 17.94 -5.01 26.91
N VAL A 658 17.08 -4.58 25.98
CA VAL A 658 16.39 -5.45 25.03
C VAL A 658 17.21 -5.53 23.75
N ILE A 659 17.40 -6.74 23.25
CA ILE A 659 18.14 -7.02 22.02
C ILE A 659 17.18 -7.67 21.03
N GLU A 660 16.76 -6.89 20.04
CA GLU A 660 15.82 -7.26 18.99
C GLU A 660 16.05 -6.33 17.77
N PRO A 661 16.01 -6.80 16.51
CA PRO A 661 16.42 -6.05 15.34
C PRO A 661 15.21 -5.34 14.73
N MET A 662 14.60 -4.43 15.50
CA MET A 662 13.32 -3.79 15.16
C MET A 662 13.29 -2.31 15.52
N ALA A 663 12.29 -1.58 15.00
CA ALA A 663 12.10 -0.16 15.29
C ALA A 663 11.85 0.09 16.80
N GLU A 664 12.48 1.13 17.34
CA GLU A 664 12.31 1.56 18.74
C GLU A 664 10.87 2.03 18.99
N GLU A 665 10.17 1.41 19.95
CA GLU A 665 8.94 2.00 20.49
C GLU A 665 9.32 3.22 21.33
N HIS A 666 9.09 4.43 20.83
CA HIS A 666 9.08 5.60 21.71
C HIS A 666 7.95 5.41 22.73
N PRO A 667 8.24 5.33 24.04
CA PRO A 667 7.17 5.32 25.03
C PRO A 667 6.53 6.70 25.00
N GLN A 668 5.40 6.83 24.31
CA GLN A 668 4.48 7.92 24.57
C GLN A 668 4.27 7.93 26.08
N LYS A 669 4.69 9.01 26.73
CA LYS A 669 4.37 9.28 28.13
C LYS A 669 2.86 9.08 28.26
N ARG A 670 2.43 7.95 28.84
CA ARG A 670 1.10 7.82 29.42
C ARG A 670 1.02 8.92 30.49
N ARG A 671 0.55 10.10 30.08
CA ARG A 671 0.02 11.10 30.99
C ARG A 671 -1.12 10.39 31.71
N ARG A 672 -0.86 9.96 32.94
CA ARG A 672 -1.92 9.73 33.91
C ARG A 672 -2.68 11.05 33.99
N THR A 673 -3.88 11.11 33.42
CA THR A 673 -4.85 12.14 33.72
C THR A 673 -5.30 11.90 35.15
N ALA A 674 -4.64 12.57 36.09
CA ALA A 674 -5.22 12.87 37.38
C ALA A 674 -6.02 14.16 37.21
N ASP A 675 -7.31 14.03 37.46
CA ASP A 675 -8.31 15.06 37.67
C ASP A 675 -7.82 16.06 38.72
N GLU A 676 -7.84 17.36 38.43
CA GLU A 676 -8.15 18.43 39.39
C GLU A 676 -8.31 19.80 38.68
N SER A 677 -9.35 20.50 39.14
CA SER A 677 -10.00 21.71 38.66
C SER A 677 -9.21 23.03 38.75
N ALA A 678 -9.45 23.94 37.79
CA ALA A 678 -9.81 25.38 37.96
C ALA A 678 -9.12 26.35 36.95
N PRO A 679 -9.72 27.54 36.67
CA PRO A 679 -9.70 28.18 35.34
C PRO A 679 -8.95 29.53 35.24
N ASP A 680 -8.91 30.04 34.00
CA ASP A 680 -8.76 31.43 33.52
C ASP A 680 -7.42 32.17 33.68
N GLY A 681 -6.98 32.79 32.56
CA GLY A 681 -6.26 34.07 32.64
C GLY A 681 -5.14 34.33 31.62
N LEU A 682 -5.48 35.13 30.60
CA LEU A 682 -4.67 36.19 29.97
C LEU A 682 -3.52 35.87 28.99
N MET A 683 -3.76 36.35 27.76
CA MET A 683 -2.75 36.78 26.79
C MET A 683 -1.82 37.87 27.34
N ALA A 684 -0.51 37.75 27.05
CA ALA A 684 0.33 38.88 26.63
C ALA A 684 1.64 38.40 25.97
N THR A 685 1.91 39.01 24.83
CA THR A 685 3.12 39.02 23.98
C THR A 685 4.43 39.36 24.70
N PHE A 686 5.58 38.82 24.24
CA PHE A 686 6.83 39.52 23.85
C PHE A 686 8.03 38.52 23.74
N LEU A 687 8.68 38.47 22.57
CA LEU A 687 9.96 37.77 22.28
C LEU A 687 11.17 38.73 22.51
N PRO A 688 12.46 38.32 22.37
CA PRO A 688 13.29 37.64 23.37
C PRO A 688 14.67 38.33 23.57
N THR A 689 15.53 37.84 24.48
CA THR A 689 17.01 37.82 24.32
C THR A 689 17.68 36.93 25.39
N PRO A 690 18.92 36.44 25.16
CA PRO A 690 19.32 35.07 25.45
C PRO A 690 20.27 34.94 26.66
N ASN A 691 20.31 33.76 27.27
CA ASN A 691 21.49 33.28 28.01
C ASN A 691 21.53 31.73 28.04
N THR A 692 22.45 31.22 27.22
CA THR A 692 23.47 30.19 27.50
C THR A 692 23.20 28.97 28.39
N GLU A 693 23.47 27.82 27.75
CA GLU A 693 24.07 26.55 28.22
C GLU A 693 23.19 25.47 28.86
N SER A 694 22.98 24.37 28.12
CA SER A 694 23.15 22.93 28.50
C SER A 694 22.34 21.99 27.55
N PRO A 695 22.53 20.64 27.55
CA PRO A 695 23.45 19.88 26.71
C PRO A 695 22.72 19.15 25.55
N PHE A 696 23.34 19.10 24.37
CA PHE A 696 22.82 18.34 23.22
C PHE A 696 23.10 16.82 23.40
N HIS A 697 22.06 16.05 23.74
CA HIS A 697 22.01 14.61 23.53
C HIS A 697 20.66 14.24 22.89
N GLY A 698 20.71 13.60 21.72
CA GLY A 698 19.54 13.02 21.05
C GLY A 698 19.32 13.55 19.62
N LEU A 699 20.12 13.07 18.65
CA LEU A 699 19.92 13.26 17.21
C LEU A 699 20.52 12.04 16.47
N GLU A 700 19.91 10.86 16.59
CA GLU A 700 20.36 9.66 15.86
C GLU A 700 19.28 8.93 15.04
N ASN A 701 18.02 9.37 15.04
CA ASN A 701 16.97 8.83 14.16
C ASN A 701 16.37 9.92 13.26
N MET A 702 17.15 10.39 12.30
CA MET A 702 16.72 11.24 11.19
C MET A 702 17.39 10.72 9.92
N ASP A 703 16.70 10.76 8.78
CA ASP A 703 17.35 10.55 7.48
C ASP A 703 18.60 11.46 7.43
N PRO A 704 19.81 10.88 7.34
CA PRO A 704 21.05 11.65 7.34
C PRO A 704 21.20 12.56 6.10
N PHE A 705 20.23 12.57 5.19
CA PHE A 705 20.17 13.37 3.98
C PHE A 705 19.09 14.46 3.97
N LEU A 706 18.18 14.49 4.94
CA LEU A 706 17.34 15.68 5.21
C LEU A 706 18.20 16.75 5.86
N SER A 707 18.27 17.98 5.31
CA SER A 707 19.02 19.08 5.92
C SER A 707 18.44 19.44 7.31
N PRO A 708 19.13 19.17 8.43
CA PRO A 708 18.74 19.60 9.76
C PRO A 708 19.68 20.73 10.23
N ALA A 709 20.36 21.40 9.29
CA ALA A 709 21.45 22.34 9.56
C ALA A 709 21.11 23.77 9.15
N THR A 710 19.82 24.09 9.05
CA THR A 710 19.35 25.41 9.42
C THR A 710 18.65 25.28 10.77
N SER A 711 18.38 26.39 11.45
CA SER A 711 17.53 26.46 12.64
C SER A 711 16.07 26.00 12.40
N TRP A 712 15.82 25.15 11.39
CA TRP A 712 14.60 24.45 11.06
C TRP A 712 14.68 23.05 11.67
N GLY A 713 13.63 22.64 12.38
CA GLY A 713 13.37 21.23 12.67
C GLY A 713 13.05 20.42 11.40
N ILE A 714 12.48 19.23 11.59
CA ILE A 714 11.93 18.38 10.52
C ILE A 714 11.10 19.25 9.56
N ASP A 715 11.37 19.16 8.26
CA ASP A 715 10.57 19.83 7.24
C ASP A 715 9.24 19.08 7.13
N GLU A 716 8.25 19.51 7.93
CA GLU A 716 6.93 18.87 8.05
C GLU A 716 6.25 18.74 6.69
N PHE A 717 6.47 19.69 5.78
CA PHE A 717 5.94 19.64 4.41
C PHE A 717 6.38 18.39 3.64
N ALA A 718 7.66 18.02 3.74
CA ALA A 718 8.22 16.87 3.01
C ALA A 718 7.72 15.51 3.57
N HIS A 719 7.18 15.52 4.79
CA HIS A 719 6.66 14.36 5.50
C HIS A 719 5.13 14.40 5.63
N ASP A 720 4.48 15.43 5.09
CA ASP A 720 3.04 15.56 5.17
C ASP A 720 2.40 14.45 4.32
N PRO A 721 1.52 13.61 4.89
CA PRO A 721 0.89 12.51 4.16
C PRO A 721 0.15 12.99 2.90
N ASN A 722 -0.40 14.20 2.91
CA ASN A 722 -1.10 14.76 1.75
C ASN A 722 -0.13 15.24 0.69
N TYR A 723 1.05 15.76 1.06
CA TYR A 723 2.12 16.06 0.09
C TYR A 723 2.59 14.76 -0.59
N LEU A 724 2.89 13.72 0.20
CA LEU A 724 3.33 12.42 -0.32
C LEU A 724 2.26 11.78 -1.23
N ALA A 725 0.98 11.84 -0.83
CA ALA A 725 -0.11 11.36 -1.66
C ALA A 725 -0.25 12.14 -2.97
N SER A 726 -0.18 13.48 -2.92
CA SER A 726 -0.27 14.32 -4.13
C SER A 726 0.96 14.23 -5.03
N GLN A 727 2.14 13.95 -4.46
CA GLN A 727 3.34 13.62 -5.23
C GLN A 727 3.16 12.30 -5.99
N GLU A 728 2.66 11.25 -5.34
CA GLU A 728 2.38 9.98 -6.02
C GLU A 728 1.26 10.16 -7.07
N GLU A 729 0.21 10.95 -6.77
CA GLU A 729 -0.84 11.29 -7.73
C GLU A 729 -0.27 11.98 -8.98
N LEU A 730 0.58 13.01 -8.82
CA LEU A 730 1.21 13.69 -9.95
C LEU A 730 2.08 12.72 -10.76
N ARG A 731 2.85 11.87 -10.08
CA ARG A 731 3.72 10.88 -10.71
C ARG A 731 2.92 9.85 -11.52
N GLU A 732 1.89 9.24 -10.93
CA GLU A 732 1.00 8.29 -11.60
C GLU A 732 0.31 8.91 -12.81
N LEU A 733 -0.12 10.17 -12.67
CA LEU A 733 -0.79 10.93 -13.70
C LEU A 733 0.14 11.22 -14.89
N LEU A 734 1.40 11.60 -14.65
CA LEU A 734 2.41 11.79 -15.69
C LEU A 734 2.73 10.47 -16.41
N PHE A 735 2.85 9.35 -15.69
CA PHE A 735 3.08 8.04 -16.30
C PHE A 735 1.90 7.54 -17.13
N THR A 736 0.68 7.73 -16.64
CA THR A 736 -0.54 7.38 -17.36
C THR A 736 -0.63 8.18 -18.66
N THR A 737 -0.32 9.47 -18.58
CA THR A 737 -0.25 10.36 -19.74
C THR A 737 0.77 9.87 -20.77
N ALA A 738 2.00 9.60 -20.33
CA ALA A 738 3.07 9.13 -21.21
C ALA A 738 2.72 7.79 -21.89
N ARG A 739 2.08 6.85 -21.17
CA ARG A 739 1.61 5.56 -21.72
C ARG A 739 0.48 5.74 -22.72
N SER A 740 -0.46 6.64 -22.46
CA SER A 740 -1.60 6.92 -23.35
C SER A 740 -1.19 7.61 -24.66
N ALA A 741 -0.04 8.29 -24.68
CA ALA A 741 0.50 8.98 -25.84
C ALA A 741 1.31 8.08 -26.81
N ALA A 742 1.46 6.79 -26.50
CA ALA A 742 2.05 5.80 -27.40
C ALA A 742 1.20 5.62 -28.68
N PRO A 743 1.80 5.46 -29.87
CA PRO A 743 1.14 5.73 -31.13
C PRO A 743 0.10 4.65 -31.49
N THR A 744 -1.17 4.89 -31.16
CA THR A 744 -2.31 4.30 -31.85
C THR A 744 -2.73 5.23 -33.00
N ARG A 745 -2.17 4.97 -34.19
CA ARG A 745 -2.54 5.53 -35.51
C ARG A 745 -2.60 7.06 -35.62
N ALA A 746 -1.76 7.60 -36.52
CA ALA A 746 -1.85 8.99 -36.97
C ALA A 746 -3.29 9.36 -37.35
N GLY A 747 -3.91 10.24 -36.56
CA GLY A 747 -5.09 10.99 -36.96
C GLY A 747 -4.67 12.07 -37.95
N THR A 748 -5.33 12.08 -39.09
CA THR A 748 -5.26 13.09 -40.15
C THR A 748 -5.33 14.52 -39.57
N PRO A 749 -4.59 15.51 -40.09
CA PRO A 749 -4.75 16.89 -39.64
C PRO A 749 -6.16 17.36 -40.02
N VAL A 750 -6.95 17.78 -39.03
CA VAL A 750 -8.19 18.52 -39.27
C VAL A 750 -7.78 19.99 -39.45
N GLU A 751 -8.08 20.53 -40.62
CA GLU A 751 -7.91 21.94 -40.94
C GLU A 751 -8.76 22.81 -39.99
N ASP A 752 -8.24 24.02 -39.71
CA ASP A 752 -8.92 25.10 -39.03
C ASP A 752 -10.39 25.21 -39.47
N ASP A 753 -11.32 24.92 -38.56
CA ASP A 753 -12.71 25.37 -38.70
C ASP A 753 -13.09 26.26 -37.52
N ASP A 754 -13.20 27.52 -37.87
CA ASP A 754 -13.52 28.70 -37.09
C ASP A 754 -15.00 28.60 -36.64
N THR A 755 -15.26 27.95 -35.49
CA THR A 755 -16.59 27.97 -34.88
C THR A 755 -16.51 28.29 -33.38
N SER A 756 -16.58 29.58 -33.13
CA SER A 756 -16.99 30.23 -31.88
C SER A 756 -18.20 29.54 -31.23
N GLY A 757 -18.03 29.02 -30.00
CA GLY A 757 -19.17 28.55 -29.22
C GLY A 757 -18.87 27.74 -27.95
N GLU A 758 -17.80 28.01 -27.19
CA GLU A 758 -17.63 27.42 -25.85
C GLU A 758 -18.16 28.32 -24.74
N PRO A 759 -18.81 27.78 -23.69
CA PRO A 759 -19.17 28.54 -22.51
C PRO A 759 -17.91 28.87 -21.72
N SER A 760 -17.29 30.02 -22.04
CA SER A 760 -16.22 30.59 -21.23
C SER A 760 -16.76 30.93 -19.84
N PHE A 761 -16.57 30.03 -18.88
CA PHE A 761 -16.55 30.43 -17.47
C PHE A 761 -15.35 31.37 -17.33
N ASN A 762 -15.61 32.68 -17.41
CA ASN A 762 -14.60 33.72 -17.33
C ASN A 762 -13.69 33.48 -16.12
N PHE A 763 -12.51 32.92 -16.39
CA PHE A 763 -11.47 32.71 -15.43
C PHE A 763 -10.91 34.08 -15.03
N SER A 764 -11.23 34.52 -13.81
CA SER A 764 -10.72 35.79 -13.31
C SER A 764 -9.44 35.54 -12.52
N VAL A 765 -8.27 35.71 -13.17
CA VAL A 765 -6.95 35.76 -12.50
C VAL A 765 -6.99 36.71 -11.29
N LYS A 766 -7.74 37.81 -11.39
CA LYS A 766 -7.95 38.76 -10.30
C LYS A 766 -8.59 38.13 -9.06
N GLN A 767 -9.54 37.21 -9.24
CA GLN A 767 -10.17 36.50 -8.12
C GLN A 767 -9.22 35.51 -7.44
N ILE A 768 -8.34 34.85 -8.21
CA ILE A 768 -7.35 33.93 -7.63
C ILE A 768 -6.27 34.68 -6.88
N LEU A 769 -5.69 35.72 -7.50
CA LEU A 769 -4.63 36.51 -6.89
C LEU A 769 -5.14 37.35 -5.71
N GLY A 770 -6.42 37.72 -5.70
CA GLY A 770 -7.04 38.47 -4.60
C GLY A 770 -7.19 37.72 -3.27
N LYS A 771 -6.87 36.41 -3.23
CA LYS A 771 -6.94 35.59 -2.01
C LYS A 771 -5.58 35.49 -1.31
N GLY A 772 -5.55 35.72 0.00
CA GLY A 772 -4.39 35.48 0.85
C GLY A 772 -3.12 36.21 0.38
N ARG A 773 -1.96 35.56 0.51
CA ARG A 773 -0.64 36.09 0.11
C ARG A 773 -0.28 35.80 -1.36
N ARG A 774 -1.22 35.38 -2.22
CA ARG A 774 -0.92 34.90 -3.59
C ARG A 774 -0.23 35.93 -4.48
N VAL A 775 -0.54 37.23 -4.33
CA VAL A 775 0.23 38.29 -5.04
C VAL A 775 1.70 38.31 -4.60
N GLN A 776 1.98 38.07 -3.32
CA GLN A 776 3.34 38.00 -2.81
C GLN A 776 4.07 36.75 -3.34
N TYR A 777 3.39 35.61 -3.45
CA TYR A 777 3.97 34.40 -4.03
C TYR A 777 4.29 34.55 -5.51
N LEU A 778 3.39 35.19 -6.29
CA LEU A 778 3.68 35.50 -7.69
C LEU A 778 4.86 36.47 -7.83
N LYS A 779 4.96 37.50 -6.97
CA LYS A 779 6.12 38.39 -6.93
C LYS A 779 7.40 37.61 -6.63
N ASN A 780 7.36 36.74 -5.62
CA ASN A 780 8.50 35.93 -5.22
C ASN A 780 8.95 34.97 -6.33
N TYR A 781 8.01 34.32 -7.03
CA TYR A 781 8.31 33.51 -8.20
C TYR A 781 9.06 34.32 -9.26
N ILE A 782 8.52 35.47 -9.67
CA ILE A 782 9.10 36.28 -10.75
C ILE A 782 10.48 36.83 -10.37
N SER A 783 10.66 37.27 -9.11
CA SER A 783 11.90 37.95 -8.69
C SER A 783 13.01 37.02 -8.19
N ALA A 784 12.67 35.84 -7.66
CA ALA A 784 13.62 34.93 -7.04
C ALA A 784 13.69 33.59 -7.76
N VAL A 785 12.56 32.89 -7.93
CA VAL A 785 12.55 31.51 -8.45
C VAL A 785 12.80 31.45 -9.96
N ALA A 786 12.04 32.20 -10.76
CA ALA A 786 12.10 32.15 -12.22
C ALA A 786 13.50 32.46 -12.80
N PRO A 787 14.26 33.44 -12.27
CA PRO A 787 15.66 33.66 -12.68
C PRO A 787 16.58 32.44 -12.49
N TRP A 788 16.27 31.53 -11.56
CA TRP A 788 17.04 30.29 -11.40
C TRP A 788 16.73 29.30 -12.53
N LEU A 789 15.47 29.23 -12.94
CA LEU A 789 14.98 28.33 -13.98
C LEU A 789 15.40 28.82 -15.39
N ASP A 790 15.48 30.14 -15.59
CA ASP A 790 15.91 30.82 -16.82
C ASP A 790 17.44 30.86 -17.04
N MET A 791 18.23 30.16 -16.22
CA MET A 791 19.68 30.33 -16.23
C MET A 791 20.29 30.09 -17.63
N PHE A 792 19.84 29.11 -18.41
CA PHE A 792 20.30 28.91 -19.80
C PHE A 792 19.21 29.29 -20.80
N ASP A 793 18.47 30.36 -20.50
CA ASP A 793 17.46 30.92 -21.39
C ASP A 793 17.39 32.46 -21.27
N SER A 794 18.07 33.14 -22.19
CA SER A 794 18.05 34.60 -22.30
C SER A 794 16.68 35.15 -22.69
N ASN A 795 15.78 34.32 -23.25
CA ASN A 795 14.41 34.73 -23.56
C ASN A 795 13.51 34.76 -22.31
N ARG A 796 14.03 34.31 -21.17
CA ARG A 796 13.35 34.33 -19.87
C ARG A 796 11.97 33.71 -19.92
N ALA A 797 11.86 32.50 -20.45
CA ALA A 797 10.60 31.79 -20.56
C ALA A 797 9.91 31.67 -19.21
N PHE A 798 10.62 31.32 -18.14
CA PHE A 798 10.04 31.20 -16.80
C PHE A 798 9.65 32.55 -16.20
N ALA A 799 10.44 33.61 -16.36
CA ALA A 799 10.15 34.90 -15.74
C ALA A 799 9.16 35.77 -16.52
N ILE A 800 8.99 35.54 -17.83
CA ILE A 800 8.14 36.36 -18.70
C ILE A 800 7.03 35.54 -19.35
N GLN A 801 7.39 34.47 -20.06
CA GLN A 801 6.44 33.76 -20.92
C GLN A 801 5.47 32.92 -20.09
N LEU A 802 5.95 32.15 -19.11
CA LEU A 802 5.12 31.34 -18.22
C LEU A 802 4.11 32.19 -17.42
N PRO A 803 4.47 33.33 -16.78
CA PRO A 803 3.51 34.22 -16.15
C PRO A 803 2.48 34.83 -17.11
N ALA A 804 2.84 35.02 -18.39
CA ALA A 804 1.90 35.46 -19.40
C ALA A 804 0.91 34.33 -19.75
N LEU A 805 1.42 33.13 -20.02
CA LEU A 805 0.64 31.91 -20.27
C LEU A 805 -0.28 31.53 -19.09
N ALA A 806 0.19 31.77 -17.86
CA ALA A 806 -0.59 31.53 -16.64
C ALA A 806 -1.85 32.41 -16.52
N LYS A 807 -1.99 33.47 -17.32
CA LYS A 807 -3.24 34.24 -17.38
C LYS A 807 -4.38 33.46 -18.01
N GLU A 808 -4.05 32.49 -18.85
CA GLU A 808 -4.98 31.66 -19.61
C GLU A 808 -5.00 30.21 -19.09
N SER A 809 -4.00 29.81 -18.30
CA SER A 809 -3.92 28.47 -17.68
C SER A 809 -3.95 28.52 -16.15
N ARG A 810 -5.06 28.04 -15.58
CA ARG A 810 -5.24 27.86 -14.13
C ARG A 810 -4.20 26.94 -13.49
N PRO A 811 -3.96 25.70 -13.99
CA PRO A 811 -2.98 24.82 -13.37
C PRO A 811 -1.58 25.41 -13.38
N LEU A 812 -1.18 26.08 -14.47
CA LEU A 812 0.12 26.75 -14.55
C LEU A 812 0.21 27.91 -13.54
N LEU A 813 -0.84 28.70 -13.37
CA LEU A 813 -0.87 29.76 -12.36
C LEU A 813 -0.72 29.19 -10.94
N PHE A 814 -1.43 28.10 -10.61
CA PHE A 814 -1.30 27.48 -9.29
C PHE A 814 0.07 26.85 -9.07
N ALA A 815 0.68 26.21 -10.08
CA ALA A 815 2.03 25.68 -10.00
C ALA A 815 3.08 26.78 -9.74
N ILE A 816 2.97 27.91 -10.45
CA ILE A 816 3.81 29.11 -10.24
C ILE A 816 3.66 29.65 -8.81
N LEU A 817 2.42 29.73 -8.32
CA LEU A 817 2.15 30.19 -6.96
C LEU A 817 2.69 29.21 -5.91
N ALA A 818 2.56 27.90 -6.13
CA ALA A 818 3.01 26.86 -5.22
C ALA A 818 4.52 26.93 -4.99
N ILE A 819 5.33 26.95 -6.07
CA ILE A 819 6.79 27.02 -5.93
C ILE A 819 7.25 28.38 -5.38
N GLY A 820 6.54 29.45 -5.73
CA GLY A 820 6.77 30.80 -5.19
C GLY A 820 6.49 30.88 -3.69
N ALA A 821 5.42 30.23 -3.20
CA ALA A 821 5.12 30.14 -1.78
C ALA A 821 6.15 29.28 -1.05
N ARG A 822 6.46 28.11 -1.61
CA ARG A 822 7.36 27.13 -1.00
C ARG A 822 8.77 27.65 -0.80
N GLN A 823 9.30 28.36 -1.80
CA GLN A 823 10.61 29.01 -1.68
C GLN A 823 10.63 30.06 -0.57
N LEU A 824 9.56 30.84 -0.45
CA LEU A 824 9.46 31.88 0.57
C LEU A 824 9.38 31.27 1.97
N GLU A 825 8.56 30.24 2.16
CA GLU A 825 8.47 29.48 3.41
C GLU A 825 9.85 29.02 3.87
N ARG A 826 10.61 28.38 2.97
CA ARG A 826 11.98 27.87 3.19
C ARG A 826 12.99 28.97 3.53
N LYS A 827 12.89 30.14 2.89
CA LYS A 827 13.75 31.30 3.17
C LYS A 827 13.39 32.01 4.48
N GLU A 828 12.10 32.16 4.77
CA GLU A 828 11.57 32.89 5.93
C GLU A 828 11.56 32.06 7.22
N LYS A 829 11.80 30.75 7.14
CA LYS A 829 11.77 29.86 8.30
C LYS A 829 10.39 29.50 8.84
N THR A 830 9.41 29.46 7.94
CA THR A 830 7.99 29.28 8.29
C THR A 830 7.60 27.80 8.25
N GLN A 831 7.40 27.18 9.42
CA GLN A 831 7.17 25.73 9.54
C GLN A 831 5.69 25.31 9.56
N SER A 832 4.74 26.23 9.85
CA SER A 832 3.32 25.91 10.05
C SER A 832 2.39 26.47 8.97
N SER A 833 2.92 26.74 7.76
CA SER A 833 2.15 27.21 6.60
C SER A 833 1.93 26.05 5.64
N PHE A 834 0.66 25.71 5.39
CA PHE A 834 0.27 24.73 4.37
C PHE A 834 -0.16 25.42 3.06
N GLU A 835 0.06 26.73 2.91
CA GLU A 835 -0.40 27.47 1.73
C GLU A 835 0.28 26.98 0.45
N SER A 836 1.57 26.64 0.49
CA SER A 836 2.26 26.05 -0.67
C SER A 836 1.72 24.65 -1.02
N LEU A 837 1.31 23.86 -0.02
CA LEU A 837 0.74 22.53 -0.21
C LEU A 837 -0.66 22.61 -0.84
N GLU A 838 -1.53 23.49 -0.33
CA GLU A 838 -2.86 23.71 -0.91
C GLU A 838 -2.77 24.16 -2.38
N LEU A 839 -1.81 25.05 -2.70
CA LEU A 839 -1.57 25.51 -4.07
C LEU A 839 -1.04 24.39 -4.97
N TYR A 840 -0.20 23.51 -4.43
CA TYR A 840 0.35 22.34 -5.11
C TYR A 840 -0.75 21.33 -5.45
N GLN A 841 -1.59 20.98 -4.46
CA GLN A 841 -2.72 20.06 -4.64
C GLN A 841 -3.75 20.60 -5.64
N GLU A 842 -4.07 21.89 -5.57
CA GLU A 842 -4.98 22.52 -6.51
C GLU A 842 -4.40 22.57 -7.94
N ALA A 843 -3.07 22.72 -8.09
CA ALA A 843 -2.42 22.63 -9.39
C ALA A 843 -2.58 21.22 -10.00
N ILE A 844 -2.33 20.17 -9.21
CA ILE A 844 -2.46 18.76 -9.64
C ILE A 844 -3.92 18.45 -10.01
N ARG A 845 -4.86 18.79 -9.13
CA ARG A 845 -6.30 18.58 -9.37
C ARG A 845 -6.78 19.20 -10.67
N LEU A 846 -6.23 20.37 -11.04
CA LEU A 846 -6.56 21.07 -12.29
C LEU A 846 -5.79 20.53 -13.50
N LEU A 847 -4.64 19.86 -13.30
CA LEU A 847 -3.88 19.20 -14.36
C LEU A 847 -4.50 17.88 -14.79
N THR A 848 -5.12 17.14 -13.87
CA THR A 848 -5.72 15.82 -14.11
C THR A 848 -6.58 15.73 -15.39
N PRO A 849 -7.55 16.63 -15.65
CA PRO A 849 -8.36 16.55 -16.87
C PRO A 849 -7.63 17.04 -18.14
N LEU A 850 -6.50 17.73 -18.03
CA LEU A 850 -5.82 18.40 -19.15
C LEU A 850 -4.58 17.65 -19.64
N LEU A 851 -4.13 16.63 -18.91
CA LEU A 851 -2.81 16.03 -19.15
C LEU A 851 -2.70 15.23 -20.46
N GLN A 852 -3.82 14.80 -21.03
CA GLN A 852 -3.84 14.21 -22.38
C GLN A 852 -3.58 15.24 -23.50
N ALA A 853 -3.67 16.54 -23.21
CA ALA A 853 -3.37 17.57 -24.17
C ALA A 853 -1.85 17.73 -24.32
N ARG A 854 -1.36 17.74 -25.58
CA ARG A 854 0.02 18.13 -25.92
C ARG A 854 0.21 19.65 -25.81
N ASP A 855 -0.28 20.24 -24.73
CA ASP A 855 -0.31 21.68 -24.51
C ASP A 855 0.95 22.14 -23.75
N THR A 856 1.55 23.22 -24.24
CA THR A 856 2.71 23.87 -23.62
C THR A 856 2.45 24.29 -22.18
N HIS A 857 1.24 24.74 -21.84
CA HIS A 857 0.86 25.15 -20.48
C HIS A 857 0.92 23.99 -19.49
N VAL A 858 0.46 22.82 -19.93
CA VAL A 858 0.37 21.60 -19.12
C VAL A 858 1.78 21.08 -18.84
N ILE A 859 2.60 20.92 -19.89
CA ILE A 859 4.00 20.47 -19.75
C ILE A 859 4.80 21.44 -18.88
N ALA A 860 4.62 22.75 -19.07
CA ALA A 860 5.28 23.76 -18.24
C ALA A 860 4.85 23.66 -16.76
N ALA A 861 3.56 23.45 -16.48
CA ALA A 861 3.06 23.29 -15.12
C ALA A 861 3.66 22.05 -14.44
N CYS A 862 3.72 20.91 -15.15
CA CYS A 862 4.33 19.69 -14.63
C CYS A 862 5.80 19.89 -14.27
N VAL A 863 6.57 20.57 -15.12
CA VAL A 863 7.99 20.82 -14.82
C VAL A 863 8.18 21.80 -13.67
N VAL A 864 7.31 22.81 -13.52
CA VAL A 864 7.34 23.70 -12.36
C VAL A 864 7.03 22.94 -11.07
N LEU A 865 6.10 21.98 -11.09
CA LEU A 865 5.81 21.10 -9.95
C LEU A 865 6.97 20.13 -9.68
N CYS A 866 7.55 19.50 -10.71
CA CYS A 866 8.79 18.69 -10.60
C CYS A 866 9.93 19.52 -9.95
N CYS A 867 10.07 20.81 -10.28
CA CYS A 867 11.05 21.71 -9.62
C CYS A 867 10.72 21.95 -8.14
N LEU A 868 9.44 22.08 -7.79
CA LEU A 868 9.00 22.23 -6.39
C LEU A 868 9.34 20.98 -5.57
N GLU A 869 9.11 19.78 -6.13
CA GLU A 869 9.42 18.52 -5.46
C GLU A 869 10.92 18.35 -5.22
N MET A 870 11.75 18.56 -6.26
CA MET A 870 13.22 18.52 -6.17
C MET A 870 13.79 19.53 -5.16
N PHE A 871 13.05 20.62 -4.91
CA PHE A 871 13.37 21.64 -3.92
C PHE A 871 12.93 21.25 -2.50
N SER A 872 11.83 20.51 -2.36
CA SER A 872 11.10 20.31 -1.09
C SER A 872 11.37 18.98 -0.41
N ALA A 873 11.74 17.93 -1.15
CA ALA A 873 11.88 16.56 -0.65
C ALA A 873 13.35 16.08 -0.61
N SER A 874 13.57 14.82 -0.23
CA SER A 874 14.90 14.24 -0.13
C SER A 874 15.58 14.17 -1.49
N ALA A 875 16.80 14.70 -1.58
CA ALA A 875 17.57 14.66 -2.82
C ALA A 875 17.96 13.23 -3.25
N GLN A 876 17.82 12.22 -2.38
CA GLN A 876 18.03 10.82 -2.75
C GLN A 876 16.85 10.20 -3.51
N ASP A 877 15.66 10.76 -3.38
CA ASP A 877 14.46 10.34 -4.11
C ASP A 877 14.27 11.13 -5.42
N TRP A 878 15.35 11.73 -5.93
CA TRP A 878 15.35 12.56 -7.15
C TRP A 878 14.73 11.85 -8.35
N ARG A 879 14.86 10.51 -8.41
CA ARG A 879 14.29 9.71 -9.49
C ARG A 879 12.77 9.83 -9.51
N SER A 880 12.15 9.73 -8.34
CA SER A 880 10.72 9.81 -8.17
C SER A 880 10.12 11.14 -8.56
N HIS A 881 10.89 12.22 -8.38
CA HIS A 881 10.47 13.57 -8.72
C HIS A 881 10.57 13.86 -10.23
N LEU A 882 11.42 13.15 -10.97
CA LEU A 882 11.76 13.50 -12.35
C LEU A 882 11.22 12.50 -13.39
N GLU A 883 11.00 11.25 -13.02
CA GLU A 883 10.69 10.20 -13.99
C GLU A 883 9.35 10.36 -14.71
N GLY A 884 8.34 10.94 -14.06
CA GLY A 884 7.08 11.30 -14.73
C GLY A 884 7.31 12.35 -15.81
N CYS A 885 8.05 13.42 -15.49
CA CYS A 885 8.44 14.46 -16.43
C CYS A 885 9.28 13.87 -17.60
N ALA A 886 10.19 12.94 -17.33
CA ALA A 886 10.98 12.21 -18.34
C ALA A 886 10.10 11.42 -19.32
N ALA A 887 9.13 10.67 -18.79
CA ALA A 887 8.21 9.86 -19.57
C ALA A 887 7.32 10.73 -20.47
N VAL A 888 6.84 11.86 -19.96
CA VAL A 888 6.03 12.82 -20.73
C VAL A 888 6.83 13.43 -21.87
N PHE A 889 8.08 13.82 -21.65
CA PHE A 889 8.93 14.34 -22.72
C PHE A 889 9.22 13.31 -23.82
N ASP A 890 9.54 12.08 -23.43
CA ASP A 890 9.77 10.98 -24.38
C ASP A 890 8.51 10.70 -25.21
N ALA A 891 7.34 10.63 -24.56
CA ALA A 891 6.08 10.31 -25.21
C ALA A 891 5.57 11.43 -26.13
N PHE A 892 5.83 12.70 -25.80
CA PHE A 892 5.44 13.85 -26.62
C PHE A 892 6.53 14.35 -27.58
N GLY A 893 7.71 13.74 -27.56
CA GLY A 893 8.82 14.11 -28.45
C GLY A 893 9.45 15.47 -28.13
N VAL A 894 9.30 15.95 -26.89
CA VAL A 894 9.90 17.21 -26.43
C VAL A 894 11.36 16.96 -26.12
N ASN A 895 12.23 17.78 -26.70
CA ASN A 895 13.68 17.65 -26.61
C ASN A 895 14.36 19.03 -26.51
N GLY A 896 15.69 19.05 -26.42
CA GLY A 896 16.48 20.26 -26.23
C GLY A 896 16.43 21.26 -27.39
N PHE A 897 15.75 20.94 -28.48
CA PHE A 897 15.62 21.79 -29.66
C PHE A 897 14.15 22.01 -30.05
N SER A 898 13.21 21.77 -29.12
CA SER A 898 11.77 21.97 -29.37
C SER A 898 11.34 23.43 -29.60
N GLY A 899 12.24 24.41 -29.46
CA GLY A 899 11.94 25.83 -29.59
C GLY A 899 11.14 26.42 -28.42
N ASP A 900 11.09 27.75 -28.37
CA ASP A 900 10.26 28.56 -27.46
C ASP A 900 10.27 28.08 -26.00
N VAL A 901 9.09 28.08 -25.35
CA VAL A 901 8.90 27.69 -23.96
C VAL A 901 9.28 26.23 -23.71
N LEU A 902 8.95 25.32 -24.63
CA LEU A 902 9.21 23.89 -24.45
C LEU A 902 10.70 23.58 -24.40
N GLN A 903 11.53 24.28 -25.18
CA GLN A 903 12.98 24.17 -25.09
C GLN A 903 13.50 24.65 -23.72
N ALA A 904 13.02 25.79 -23.23
CA ALA A 904 13.44 26.30 -21.92
C ALA A 904 13.03 25.34 -20.79
N VAL A 905 11.81 24.82 -20.85
CA VAL A 905 11.25 23.84 -19.91
C VAL A 905 12.05 22.53 -19.94
N PHE A 906 12.39 22.02 -21.13
CA PHE A 906 13.24 20.84 -21.29
C PHE A 906 14.63 21.03 -20.67
N TRP A 907 15.31 22.15 -20.98
CA TRP A 907 16.64 22.39 -20.44
C TRP A 907 16.65 22.64 -18.93
N CYS A 908 15.55 23.13 -18.36
CA CYS A 908 15.36 23.17 -16.92
C CYS A 908 15.33 21.75 -16.32
N TYR A 909 14.51 20.86 -16.88
CA TYR A 909 14.48 19.46 -16.50
C TYR A 909 15.83 18.76 -16.67
N ALA A 910 16.49 18.93 -17.82
CA ALA A 910 17.75 18.24 -18.14
C ALA A 910 18.85 18.54 -17.12
N ARG A 911 18.86 19.75 -16.54
CA ARG A 911 19.78 20.12 -15.46
C ARG A 911 19.43 19.43 -14.13
N MET A 912 18.14 19.23 -13.84
CA MET A 912 17.71 18.45 -12.67
C MET A 912 18.05 16.96 -12.85
N ASP A 913 17.88 16.41 -14.05
CA ASP A 913 18.21 15.03 -14.38
C ASP A 913 19.74 14.76 -14.25
N VAL A 914 20.56 15.69 -14.74
CA VAL A 914 22.03 15.66 -14.50
C VAL A 914 22.36 15.77 -13.02
N CYS A 915 21.68 16.64 -12.27
CA CYS A 915 21.85 16.73 -10.82
C CYS A 915 21.59 15.38 -10.15
N GLY A 916 20.49 14.71 -10.52
CA GLY A 916 20.14 13.36 -10.07
C GLY A 916 21.20 12.32 -10.37
N ALA A 917 21.69 12.26 -11.62
CA ALA A 917 22.76 11.35 -12.01
C ALA A 917 24.07 11.60 -11.23
N LEU A 918 24.40 12.86 -10.94
CA LEU A 918 25.54 13.22 -10.08
C LEU A 918 25.31 12.84 -8.61
N ILE A 919 24.07 12.86 -8.13
CA ILE A 919 23.73 12.44 -6.77
C ILE A 919 24.03 10.95 -6.57
N SER A 920 23.74 10.14 -7.59
CA SER A 920 23.92 8.69 -7.60
C SER A 920 25.39 8.21 -7.63
N ASP A 921 26.37 9.13 -7.65
CA ASP A 921 27.82 8.84 -7.65
C ASP A 921 28.25 7.78 -8.69
N GLY A 922 27.58 7.77 -9.85
CA GLY A 922 27.86 6.82 -10.94
C GLY A 922 27.16 5.46 -10.83
N ALA A 923 26.22 5.26 -9.90
CA ALA A 923 25.36 4.08 -9.89
C ALA A 923 24.29 4.17 -10.99
N GLU A 924 23.64 5.32 -11.11
CA GLU A 924 22.58 5.60 -12.09
C GLU A 924 23.01 6.68 -13.09
N SER A 925 22.44 6.62 -14.30
CA SER A 925 22.56 7.67 -15.34
C SER A 925 21.37 8.64 -15.27
N THR A 926 21.30 9.60 -16.20
CA THR A 926 20.09 10.41 -16.42
C THR A 926 18.92 9.52 -16.84
N LEU A 927 17.71 9.89 -16.43
CA LEU A 927 16.47 9.15 -16.70
C LEU A 927 16.12 9.18 -18.18
N LEU A 928 16.20 10.36 -18.79
CA LEU A 928 16.13 10.49 -20.23
C LEU A 928 17.54 10.38 -20.79
N LYS A 929 17.80 9.34 -21.59
CA LYS A 929 19.12 9.15 -22.21
C LYS A 929 19.50 10.38 -23.05
N PRO A 930 20.77 10.85 -23.03
CA PRO A 930 21.20 12.02 -23.79
C PRO A 930 20.88 11.94 -25.29
N GLU A 931 20.85 10.75 -25.89
CA GLU A 931 20.43 10.57 -27.30
C GLU A 931 19.02 11.14 -27.59
N LYS A 932 18.11 11.08 -26.62
CA LYS A 932 16.74 11.60 -26.71
C LYS A 932 16.64 13.10 -26.46
N TRP A 933 17.74 13.75 -26.10
CA TRP A 933 17.78 15.21 -25.91
C TRP A 933 18.00 15.95 -27.24
N LEU A 934 18.36 15.21 -28.29
CA LEU A 934 18.47 15.68 -29.66
C LEU A 934 17.15 15.38 -30.41
N PRO A 935 16.89 16.07 -31.53
CA PRO A 935 15.76 15.72 -32.38
C PRO A 935 15.84 14.27 -32.88
N PRO A 936 14.69 13.59 -33.08
CA PRO A 936 14.67 12.20 -33.54
C PRO A 936 15.50 11.98 -34.81
N ASN A 937 16.18 10.83 -34.88
CA ASN A 937 17.07 10.43 -36.00
C ASN A 937 18.34 11.28 -36.17
N THR A 938 18.71 12.09 -35.18
CA THR A 938 19.98 12.81 -35.17
C THR A 938 21.11 11.90 -34.71
N SER A 939 22.17 11.76 -35.53
CA SER A 939 23.41 11.10 -35.09
C SER A 939 24.11 11.91 -34.00
N GLU A 940 24.65 11.25 -32.97
CA GLU A 940 25.44 11.89 -31.91
C GLU A 940 26.64 12.69 -32.46
N GLU A 941 27.16 12.32 -33.62
CA GLU A 941 28.25 13.04 -34.29
C GLU A 941 27.83 14.43 -34.78
N LEU A 942 26.53 14.66 -34.96
CA LEU A 942 25.97 15.96 -35.35
C LEU A 942 25.65 16.84 -34.14
N ALA A 943 25.64 16.30 -32.91
CA ALA A 943 25.21 17.02 -31.70
C ALA A 943 25.98 18.33 -31.51
N GLU A 944 27.31 18.30 -31.59
CA GLU A 944 28.17 19.48 -31.46
C GLU A 944 27.82 20.55 -32.50
N SER A 945 27.64 20.14 -33.76
CA SER A 945 27.28 21.06 -34.83
C SER A 945 25.93 21.73 -34.55
N MET A 946 24.96 21.01 -33.99
CA MET A 946 23.64 21.58 -33.67
C MET A 946 23.71 22.61 -32.56
N PHE A 947 24.41 22.30 -31.47
CA PHE A 947 24.60 23.25 -30.38
C PHE A 947 25.40 24.49 -30.82
N CYS A 948 26.40 24.32 -31.66
CA CYS A 948 27.20 25.42 -32.18
C CYS A 948 26.43 26.26 -33.22
N ASN A 949 25.67 25.62 -34.11
CA ASN A 949 24.91 26.30 -35.18
C ASN A 949 23.72 27.10 -34.66
N ALA A 950 23.18 26.75 -33.50
CA ALA A 950 22.11 27.50 -32.84
C ALA A 950 22.48 28.97 -32.54
N SER A 951 23.77 29.34 -32.62
CA SER A 951 24.27 30.73 -32.55
C SER A 951 23.82 31.51 -31.31
N SER A 952 23.44 30.81 -30.24
CA SER A 952 23.07 31.36 -28.94
C SER A 952 24.07 30.89 -27.89
N ALA A 953 24.54 31.81 -27.05
CA ALA A 953 25.38 31.48 -25.91
C ALA A 953 24.70 30.47 -24.98
N ASP A 954 23.37 30.51 -24.88
CA ASP A 954 22.59 29.59 -24.06
C ASP A 954 22.64 28.16 -24.59
N MET A 955 22.52 27.97 -25.90
CA MET A 955 22.64 26.63 -26.49
C MET A 955 24.07 26.10 -26.40
N TYR A 956 25.08 26.96 -26.51
CA TYR A 956 26.46 26.57 -26.23
C TYR A 956 26.68 26.19 -24.75
N ALA A 957 26.00 26.86 -23.82
CA ALA A 957 25.99 26.50 -22.40
C ALA A 957 25.25 25.16 -22.15
N ASN A 958 24.10 24.94 -22.79
CA ASN A 958 23.35 23.68 -22.77
C ASN A 958 24.20 22.51 -23.32
N TYR A 959 25.11 22.76 -24.25
CA TYR A 959 26.05 21.72 -24.72
C TYR A 959 26.95 21.20 -23.59
N ALA A 960 27.35 22.04 -22.63
CA ALA A 960 28.09 21.57 -21.45
C ALA A 960 27.24 20.67 -20.54
N VAL A 961 25.93 20.94 -20.43
CA VAL A 961 24.98 20.08 -19.70
C VAL A 961 24.89 18.72 -20.37
N TYR A 962 24.72 18.71 -21.69
CA TYR A 962 24.69 17.50 -22.51
C TYR A 962 25.97 16.67 -22.35
N LEU A 963 27.15 17.29 -22.45
CA LEU A 963 28.43 16.60 -22.28
C LEU A 963 28.62 16.06 -20.86
N CYS A 964 28.12 16.77 -19.83
CA CYS A 964 28.13 16.27 -18.46
C CYS A 964 27.20 15.06 -18.29
N ALA A 965 26.01 15.08 -18.91
CA ALA A 965 25.10 13.94 -18.93
C ALA A 965 25.73 12.70 -19.60
N LYS A 966 26.41 12.90 -20.74
CA LYS A 966 27.18 11.84 -21.42
C LYS A 966 28.31 11.27 -20.55
N ALA A 967 28.95 12.11 -19.74
CA ALA A 967 29.96 11.65 -18.79
C ALA A 967 29.31 10.77 -17.71
N CYS A 968 28.18 11.20 -17.11
CA CYS A 968 27.42 10.40 -16.15
C CYS A 968 26.98 9.05 -16.75
N GLU A 969 26.43 9.04 -17.97
CA GLU A 969 26.03 7.83 -18.69
C GLU A 969 27.21 6.86 -18.86
N LEU A 970 28.34 7.35 -19.35
CA LEU A 970 29.53 6.52 -19.56
C LEU A 970 30.09 5.94 -18.24
N ILE A 971 30.06 6.70 -17.15
CA ILE A 971 30.49 6.22 -15.83
C ILE A 971 29.52 5.17 -15.29
N SER A 972 28.21 5.42 -15.38
CA SER A 972 27.19 4.47 -14.92
C SER A 972 27.25 3.16 -15.68
N GLU A 973 27.32 3.19 -17.01
CA GLU A 973 27.42 1.97 -17.82
C GLU A 973 28.69 1.17 -17.52
N ARG A 974 29.83 1.86 -17.29
CA ARG A 974 31.06 1.19 -16.86
C ARG A 974 30.91 0.55 -15.49
N ASN A 975 30.35 1.26 -14.51
CA ASN A 975 30.18 0.73 -13.17
C ASN A 975 29.21 -0.46 -13.18
N ARG A 976 28.10 -0.38 -13.90
CA ARG A 976 27.15 -1.50 -14.07
C ARG A 976 27.79 -2.70 -14.78
N PHE A 977 28.62 -2.49 -15.80
CA PHE A 977 29.36 -3.58 -16.44
C PHE A 977 30.40 -4.21 -15.50
N VAL A 978 31.22 -3.39 -14.83
CA VAL A 978 32.35 -3.86 -14.01
C VAL A 978 31.92 -4.42 -12.66
N GLU A 979 30.99 -3.75 -11.98
CA GLU A 979 30.57 -4.06 -10.61
C GLU A 979 29.35 -4.98 -10.58
N LEU A 980 28.39 -4.80 -11.50
CA LEU A 980 27.15 -5.60 -11.54
C LEU A 980 27.15 -6.71 -12.60
N GLY A 981 28.15 -6.76 -13.49
CA GLY A 981 28.25 -7.78 -14.53
C GLY A 981 27.20 -7.67 -15.63
N GLU A 982 26.57 -6.50 -15.81
CA GLU A 982 25.55 -6.30 -16.84
C GLU A 982 26.16 -6.27 -18.25
N ASP A 983 25.58 -7.03 -19.18
CA ASP A 983 25.94 -6.98 -20.60
C ASP A 983 25.25 -5.80 -21.31
N ASN A 984 25.73 -4.59 -21.02
CA ASN A 984 25.23 -3.32 -21.56
C ASN A 984 26.06 -2.79 -22.74
N GLY A 985 26.91 -3.64 -23.33
CA GLY A 985 27.83 -3.26 -24.41
C GLY A 985 29.07 -2.47 -23.97
N CYS A 986 29.22 -2.12 -22.68
CA CYS A 986 30.34 -1.36 -22.15
C CYS A 986 31.53 -2.27 -21.74
N ASN A 987 32.18 -2.93 -22.70
CA ASN A 987 33.45 -3.62 -22.45
C ASN A 987 34.65 -2.65 -22.39
N ALA A 988 35.83 -3.15 -21.98
CA ALA A 988 37.03 -2.34 -21.81
C ALA A 988 37.44 -1.53 -23.07
N GLN A 989 37.27 -2.10 -24.26
CA GLN A 989 37.60 -1.42 -25.52
C GLN A 989 36.56 -0.34 -25.83
N SER A 990 35.26 -0.68 -25.76
CA SER A 990 34.18 0.28 -26.01
C SER A 990 34.19 1.46 -25.03
N PHE A 991 34.50 1.22 -23.75
CA PHE A 991 34.66 2.27 -22.75
C PHE A 991 35.83 3.18 -23.10
N PHE A 992 36.97 2.61 -23.50
CA PHE A 992 38.15 3.36 -23.92
C PHE A 992 37.82 4.28 -25.11
N ASP A 993 37.19 3.74 -26.17
CA ASP A 993 36.88 4.51 -27.38
C ASP A 993 35.88 5.65 -27.09
N ARG A 994 34.84 5.37 -26.31
CA ARG A 994 33.84 6.37 -25.91
C ARG A 994 34.41 7.42 -24.96
N TRP A 995 35.31 7.03 -24.06
CA TRP A 995 36.02 7.95 -23.18
C TRP A 995 36.86 8.96 -23.97
N PHE A 996 37.64 8.50 -24.95
CA PHE A 996 38.45 9.39 -25.80
C PHE A 996 37.60 10.31 -26.66
N LYS A 997 36.52 9.80 -27.26
CA LYS A 997 35.59 10.61 -28.04
C LYS A 997 34.97 11.73 -27.19
N LEU A 998 34.51 11.40 -25.99
CA LEU A 998 33.89 12.38 -25.09
C LEU A 998 34.93 13.37 -24.53
N TRP A 999 36.15 12.93 -24.25
CA TRP A 999 37.25 13.81 -23.84
C TRP A 999 37.65 14.82 -24.93
N ASP A 1000 37.66 14.38 -26.19
CA ASP A 1000 37.87 15.26 -27.35
C ASP A 1000 36.74 16.29 -27.50
N GLN A 1001 35.48 15.89 -27.34
CA GLN A 1001 34.34 16.81 -27.36
C GLN A 1001 34.41 17.86 -26.24
N LEU A 1002 34.76 17.47 -25.01
CA LEU A 1002 34.98 18.40 -23.89
C LEU A 1002 36.15 19.35 -24.18
N SER A 1003 37.23 18.84 -24.79
CA SER A 1003 38.36 19.67 -25.18
C SER A 1003 37.96 20.71 -26.22
N ARG A 1004 37.17 20.31 -27.23
CA ARG A 1004 36.63 21.21 -28.26
C ARG A 1004 35.64 22.22 -27.72
N TRP A 1005 34.75 21.83 -26.80
CA TRP A 1005 33.87 22.76 -26.09
C TRP A 1005 34.68 23.85 -25.38
N ASN A 1006 35.78 23.46 -24.73
CA ASN A 1006 36.64 24.41 -24.03
C ASN A 1006 37.42 25.30 -25.00
N THR A 1007 37.98 24.79 -26.10
CA THR A 1007 38.76 25.60 -27.04
C THR A 1007 37.91 26.51 -27.92
N ASN A 1008 36.69 26.07 -28.27
CA ASN A 1008 35.83 26.74 -29.24
C ASN A 1008 34.75 27.63 -28.57
N ARG A 1009 34.82 27.79 -27.24
CA ARG A 1009 33.82 28.56 -26.50
C ARG A 1009 33.71 29.99 -27.04
N PRO A 1010 32.49 30.50 -27.21
CA PRO A 1010 32.29 31.89 -27.61
C PRO A 1010 32.74 32.84 -26.49
N ARG A 1011 32.89 34.13 -26.81
CA ARG A 1011 33.44 35.13 -25.87
C ARG A 1011 32.55 35.30 -24.64
N GLU A 1012 31.25 35.14 -24.82
CA GLU A 1012 30.19 35.23 -23.81
C GLU A 1012 30.29 34.10 -22.76
N ILE A 1013 30.83 32.94 -23.16
CA ILE A 1013 31.02 31.75 -22.30
C ILE A 1013 32.43 31.73 -21.66
N SER A 1014 33.33 32.57 -22.14
CA SER A 1014 34.68 32.71 -21.58
C SER A 1014 34.70 33.56 -20.31
N PRO A 1015 35.64 33.31 -19.38
CA PRO A 1015 35.82 34.17 -18.22
C PRO A 1015 36.26 35.57 -18.66
N VAL A 1016 35.64 36.59 -18.07
CA VAL A 1016 36.04 38.01 -18.24
C VAL A 1016 37.33 38.29 -17.47
N PHE A 1017 37.51 37.57 -16.36
CA PHE A 1017 38.65 37.73 -15.50
C PHE A 1017 39.03 36.38 -14.88
N THR A 1018 40.32 36.04 -14.99
CA THR A 1018 40.91 34.89 -14.32
C THR A 1018 42.14 35.35 -13.57
N ARG A 1019 42.17 35.16 -12.25
CA ARG A 1019 43.34 35.43 -11.42
C ARG A 1019 43.64 34.25 -10.52
N ALA A 1020 44.91 33.85 -10.50
CA ALA A 1020 45.39 32.91 -9.50
C ALA A 1020 45.26 33.53 -8.10
N SER A 1021 44.53 32.86 -7.22
CA SER A 1021 44.37 33.23 -5.81
C SER A 1021 44.36 31.96 -4.96
N LEU A 1022 44.61 32.13 -3.65
CA LEU A 1022 44.55 31.06 -2.67
C LEU A 1022 43.31 31.25 -1.78
N PRO A 1023 42.59 30.16 -1.43
CA PRO A 1023 42.87 28.76 -1.80
C PRO A 1023 42.50 28.38 -3.25
N PHE A 1024 41.56 29.11 -3.86
CA PHE A 1024 41.03 28.82 -5.20
C PHE A 1024 41.24 29.99 -6.17
N PRO A 1025 41.37 29.74 -7.48
CA PRO A 1025 41.40 30.80 -8.49
C PRO A 1025 40.10 31.62 -8.45
N LYS A 1026 40.17 32.91 -8.77
CA LYS A 1026 39.00 33.76 -8.98
C LYS A 1026 38.72 33.86 -10.46
N GLU A 1027 37.59 33.29 -10.88
CA GLU A 1027 37.11 33.33 -12.27
C GLU A 1027 35.74 33.99 -12.30
N LEU A 1028 35.66 35.15 -12.95
CA LEU A 1028 34.43 35.93 -13.10
C LEU A 1028 33.94 35.85 -14.54
N PHE A 1029 32.63 35.67 -14.69
CA PHE A 1029 31.98 35.59 -15.99
C PHE A 1029 31.00 36.75 -16.17
N ALA A 1030 30.82 37.19 -17.42
CA ALA A 1030 29.86 38.23 -17.76
C ALA A 1030 28.41 37.75 -17.71
N HIS A 1031 28.20 36.44 -17.88
CA HIS A 1031 26.90 35.85 -18.10
C HIS A 1031 26.68 34.65 -17.19
N TRP A 1032 25.47 34.50 -16.65
CA TRP A 1032 25.13 33.42 -15.72
C TRP A 1032 25.13 32.05 -16.40
N ALA A 1033 24.77 31.96 -17.69
CA ALA A 1033 24.91 30.71 -18.43
C ALA A 1033 26.36 30.22 -18.48
N ALA A 1034 27.32 31.16 -18.61
CA ALA A 1034 28.74 30.85 -18.61
C ALA A 1034 29.25 30.32 -17.26
N ILE A 1035 28.72 30.85 -16.14
CA ILE A 1035 29.11 30.40 -14.79
C ILE A 1035 28.82 28.90 -14.66
N SER A 1036 27.56 28.50 -14.87
CA SER A 1036 27.18 27.10 -14.62
C SER A 1036 27.63 26.15 -15.72
N SER A 1037 27.74 26.59 -16.99
CA SER A 1037 28.29 25.75 -18.04
C SER A 1037 29.76 25.40 -17.79
N ASN A 1038 30.56 26.34 -17.27
CA ASN A 1038 31.96 26.08 -16.90
C ASN A 1038 32.07 25.19 -15.64
N GLN A 1039 31.15 25.34 -14.67
CA GLN A 1039 31.07 24.41 -13.53
C GLN A 1039 30.77 22.96 -13.98
N LEU A 1040 29.81 22.77 -14.88
CA LEU A 1040 29.45 21.45 -15.41
C LEU A 1040 30.53 20.88 -16.33
N TYR A 1041 31.17 21.70 -17.16
CA TYR A 1041 32.33 21.32 -17.95
C TYR A 1041 33.46 20.76 -17.06
N HIS A 1042 33.84 21.49 -16.00
CA HIS A 1042 34.86 21.02 -15.08
C HIS A 1042 34.43 19.77 -14.31
N THR A 1043 33.16 19.66 -13.94
CA THR A 1043 32.60 18.45 -13.30
C THR A 1043 32.74 17.25 -14.23
N ALA A 1044 32.36 17.36 -15.50
CA ALA A 1044 32.52 16.31 -16.51
C ALA A 1044 33.98 15.89 -16.67
N CYS A 1045 34.92 16.86 -16.72
CA CYS A 1045 36.35 16.56 -16.75
C CYS A 1045 36.82 15.80 -15.50
N VAL A 1046 36.34 16.17 -14.31
CA VAL A 1046 36.67 15.46 -13.07
C VAL A 1046 36.17 14.01 -13.11
N LEU A 1047 34.92 13.78 -13.51
CA LEU A 1047 34.35 12.43 -13.65
C LEU A 1047 35.18 11.55 -14.59
N LEU A 1048 35.48 12.04 -15.80
CA LEU A 1048 36.25 11.30 -16.78
C LEU A 1048 37.70 11.04 -16.35
N LEU A 1049 38.38 12.03 -15.78
CA LEU A 1049 39.76 11.85 -15.28
C LEU A 1049 39.83 10.87 -14.09
N SER A 1050 38.76 10.78 -13.30
CA SER A 1050 38.65 9.84 -12.17
C SER A 1050 38.50 8.41 -12.66
N ALA A 1051 37.75 8.21 -13.76
CA ALA A 1051 37.51 6.91 -14.37
C ALA A 1051 38.45 6.58 -15.55
N SER A 1052 39.56 7.32 -15.71
CA SER A 1052 40.41 7.21 -16.90
C SER A 1052 40.92 5.77 -17.11
N PRO A 1053 40.98 5.26 -18.35
CA PRO A 1053 41.62 3.99 -18.65
C PRO A 1053 43.08 3.91 -18.18
N LYS A 1054 43.59 2.70 -17.90
CA LYS A 1054 44.94 2.45 -17.33
C LYS A 1054 46.11 3.07 -18.13
N HIS A 1055 45.88 3.46 -19.39
CA HIS A 1055 46.85 4.15 -20.25
C HIS A 1055 46.73 5.68 -20.21
N LYS A 1056 46.88 6.30 -19.03
CA LYS A 1056 47.00 7.77 -18.86
C LYS A 1056 48.11 8.41 -19.71
N ALA A 1057 49.06 7.61 -20.22
CA ALA A 1057 50.21 8.04 -21.01
C ALA A 1057 49.86 8.68 -22.37
N MET A 1058 48.59 8.66 -22.81
CA MET A 1058 48.17 9.24 -24.09
C MET A 1058 47.72 10.71 -24.00
N LEU A 1059 47.48 11.25 -22.81
CA LEU A 1059 47.11 12.66 -22.64
C LEU A 1059 48.37 13.51 -22.48
N VAL A 1060 48.47 14.59 -23.25
CA VAL A 1060 49.58 15.55 -23.14
C VAL A 1060 49.50 16.24 -21.76
N PRO A 1061 50.56 16.17 -20.93
CA PRO A 1061 50.57 16.83 -19.63
C PRO A 1061 50.26 18.32 -19.76
N SER A 1062 49.10 18.72 -19.22
CA SER A 1062 48.64 20.09 -19.23
C SER A 1062 47.80 20.36 -17.97
N PRO A 1063 47.55 21.62 -17.61
CA PRO A 1063 46.69 21.91 -16.48
C PRO A 1063 45.28 21.30 -16.63
N THR A 1064 44.75 21.23 -17.85
CA THR A 1064 43.45 20.60 -18.20
C THR A 1064 43.45 19.08 -18.11
N THR A 1065 44.59 18.41 -17.89
CA THR A 1065 44.63 16.97 -17.59
C THR A 1065 44.77 16.69 -16.10
N SER A 1066 44.72 17.73 -15.25
CA SER A 1066 44.80 17.61 -13.79
C SER A 1066 43.42 17.66 -13.16
N ILE A 1067 43.04 16.57 -12.48
CA ILE A 1067 41.77 16.48 -11.75
C ILE A 1067 41.63 17.57 -10.68
N LEU A 1068 42.73 17.87 -9.97
CA LEU A 1068 42.76 18.89 -8.93
C LEU A 1068 42.63 20.32 -9.51
N TRP A 1069 43.16 20.55 -10.71
CA TRP A 1069 43.04 21.84 -11.40
C TRP A 1069 41.57 22.16 -11.75
N HIS A 1070 40.80 21.14 -12.16
CA HIS A 1070 39.36 21.26 -12.39
C HIS A 1070 38.57 21.44 -11.09
N ALA A 1071 38.85 20.62 -10.07
CA ALA A 1071 38.20 20.72 -8.76
C ALA A 1071 38.35 22.12 -8.13
N LYS A 1072 39.55 22.70 -8.20
CA LYS A 1072 39.80 24.07 -7.70
C LYS A 1072 39.06 25.15 -8.48
N ARG A 1073 38.81 24.94 -9.78
CA ARG A 1073 37.98 25.87 -10.58
C ARG A 1073 36.52 25.79 -10.24
N ILE A 1074 35.98 24.60 -10.04
CA ILE A 1074 34.59 24.45 -9.56
C ILE A 1074 34.40 25.30 -8.30
N CYS A 1075 35.29 25.15 -7.31
CA CYS A 1075 35.24 25.92 -6.08
C CYS A 1075 35.43 27.43 -6.31
N GLY A 1076 36.42 27.80 -7.13
CA GLY A 1076 36.74 29.20 -7.45
C GLY A 1076 35.62 29.95 -8.17
N ILE A 1077 34.98 29.29 -9.15
CA ILE A 1077 33.84 29.83 -9.90
C ILE A 1077 32.65 30.02 -8.97
N SER A 1078 32.31 29.03 -8.13
CA SER A 1078 31.19 29.12 -7.19
C SER A 1078 31.38 30.22 -6.15
N LEU A 1079 32.61 30.48 -5.71
CA LEU A 1079 32.91 31.54 -4.73
C LEU A 1079 32.94 32.94 -5.34
N ALA A 1080 33.35 33.06 -6.60
CA ALA A 1080 33.55 34.35 -7.23
C ALA A 1080 32.25 34.96 -7.79
N ASN A 1081 31.23 34.15 -8.06
CA ASN A 1081 30.02 34.59 -8.76
C ASN A 1081 28.76 34.42 -7.89
N PRO A 1082 28.04 35.52 -7.52
CA PRO A 1082 26.95 35.48 -6.56
C PRO A 1082 25.57 35.15 -7.15
N HIS A 1083 25.49 34.65 -8.38
CA HIS A 1083 24.19 34.37 -9.01
C HIS A 1083 23.51 33.14 -8.35
N GLU A 1084 22.39 33.36 -7.67
CA GLU A 1084 21.69 32.35 -6.87
C GLU A 1084 21.34 31.07 -7.64
N GLY A 1085 20.88 31.18 -8.88
CA GLY A 1085 20.57 30.00 -9.71
C GLY A 1085 21.82 29.18 -10.07
N CYS A 1086 22.95 29.84 -10.31
CA CYS A 1086 24.20 29.15 -10.61
C CYS A 1086 24.77 28.48 -9.34
N LEU A 1087 24.54 29.10 -8.19
CA LEU A 1087 24.89 28.57 -6.89
C LEU A 1087 24.10 27.30 -6.54
N ASN A 1088 22.79 27.25 -6.83
CA ASN A 1088 22.00 26.01 -6.70
C ASN A 1088 22.59 24.87 -7.56
N ASN A 1089 22.93 25.17 -8.82
CA ASN A 1089 23.56 24.19 -9.71
C ASN A 1089 24.99 23.80 -9.30
N ALA A 1090 25.62 24.55 -8.40
CA ALA A 1090 26.97 24.28 -7.93
C ALA A 1090 27.03 23.24 -6.80
N ILE A 1091 25.91 22.85 -6.20
CA ILE A 1091 25.89 21.96 -5.02
C ILE A 1091 26.59 20.62 -5.31
N GLN A 1092 26.19 19.90 -6.37
CA GLN A 1092 26.81 18.62 -6.74
C GLN A 1092 28.25 18.78 -7.29
N PRO A 1093 28.55 19.78 -8.15
CA PRO A 1093 29.93 20.11 -8.50
C PRO A 1093 30.84 20.34 -7.28
N LEU A 1094 30.37 21.09 -6.27
CA LEU A 1094 31.12 21.37 -5.04
C LEU A 1094 31.34 20.12 -4.19
N TRP A 1095 30.35 19.21 -4.14
CA TRP A 1095 30.51 17.88 -3.53
C TRP A 1095 31.64 17.09 -4.20
N ILE A 1096 31.59 16.96 -5.53
CA ILE A 1096 32.57 16.20 -6.32
C ILE A 1096 33.97 16.81 -6.20
N ALA A 1097 34.07 18.13 -6.34
CA ALA A 1097 35.33 18.86 -6.17
C ALA A 1097 35.86 18.75 -4.74
N GLY A 1098 34.98 18.86 -3.74
CA GLY A 1098 35.30 18.85 -2.32
C GLY A 1098 36.00 17.56 -1.89
N ARG A 1099 35.59 16.40 -2.42
CA ARG A 1099 36.22 15.09 -2.14
C ARG A 1099 37.69 15.00 -2.58
N LEU A 1100 38.11 15.89 -3.49
CA LEU A 1100 39.47 15.92 -4.02
C LEU A 1100 40.39 16.89 -3.26
N LEU A 1101 39.85 17.67 -2.32
CA LEU A 1101 40.60 18.65 -1.54
C LEU A 1101 41.12 18.04 -0.24
N SER A 1102 42.41 18.23 0.03
CA SER A 1102 43.09 17.69 1.22
C SER A 1102 43.38 18.72 2.30
N HIS A 1103 43.37 20.01 1.97
CA HIS A 1103 43.75 21.07 2.91
C HIS A 1103 42.54 21.63 3.66
N SER A 1104 42.59 21.66 4.99
CA SER A 1104 41.45 22.02 5.87
C SER A 1104 40.83 23.39 5.58
N SER A 1105 41.62 24.39 5.17
CA SER A 1105 41.07 25.71 4.78
C SER A 1105 40.26 25.67 3.48
N GLU A 1106 40.61 24.79 2.54
CA GLU A 1106 39.88 24.59 1.29
C GLU A 1106 38.56 23.86 1.57
N GLN A 1107 38.64 22.78 2.36
CA GLN A 1107 37.50 21.99 2.84
C GLN A 1107 36.48 22.85 3.60
N THR A 1108 36.96 23.70 4.52
CA THR A 1108 36.11 24.63 5.27
C THR A 1108 35.40 25.62 4.36
N LEU A 1109 36.06 26.12 3.33
CA LEU A 1109 35.47 27.10 2.43
C LEU A 1109 34.39 26.49 1.52
N VAL A 1110 34.60 25.25 1.05
CA VAL A 1110 33.58 24.51 0.29
C VAL A 1110 32.35 24.23 1.14
N VAL A 1111 32.53 23.71 2.36
CA VAL A 1111 31.41 23.44 3.29
C VAL A 1111 30.64 24.72 3.62
N ARG A 1112 31.34 25.84 3.87
CA ARG A 1112 30.70 27.15 4.08
C ARG A 1112 29.92 27.62 2.86
N THR A 1113 30.45 27.39 1.66
CA THR A 1113 29.76 27.75 0.41
C THR A 1113 28.46 26.96 0.29
N ILE A 1114 28.47 25.65 0.51
CA ILE A 1114 27.25 24.82 0.45
C ILE A 1114 26.19 25.28 1.47
N ARG A 1115 26.59 25.57 2.71
CA ARG A 1115 25.67 26.10 3.73
C ARG A 1115 25.12 27.48 3.35
N HIS A 1116 25.95 28.31 2.74
CA HIS A 1116 25.54 29.63 2.25
C HIS A 1116 24.51 29.53 1.13
N ILE A 1117 24.64 28.56 0.22
CA ILE A 1117 23.68 28.31 -0.86
C ILE A 1117 22.28 28.08 -0.29
N GLU A 1118 22.11 27.13 0.64
CA GLU A 1118 20.80 26.86 1.25
C GLU A 1118 20.26 28.07 2.01
N ALA A 1119 21.10 28.79 2.76
CA ALA A 1119 20.66 29.97 3.49
C ALA A 1119 20.20 31.11 2.55
N LEU A 1120 20.81 31.23 1.37
CA LEU A 1120 20.51 32.28 0.41
C LEU A 1120 19.26 31.96 -0.41
N THR A 1121 19.16 30.72 -0.90
CA THR A 1121 18.15 30.32 -1.88
C THR A 1121 17.00 29.52 -1.27
N GLY A 1122 17.20 28.89 -0.11
CA GLY A 1122 16.27 27.93 0.49
C GLY A 1122 16.39 26.51 -0.09
N TRP A 1123 17.23 26.30 -1.10
CA TRP A 1123 17.43 25.00 -1.75
C TRP A 1123 18.18 24.04 -0.82
N THR A 1124 17.64 22.84 -0.63
CA THR A 1124 18.20 21.83 0.29
C THR A 1124 19.60 21.40 -0.15
N ALA A 1125 20.64 21.86 0.57
CA ALA A 1125 22.03 21.68 0.20
C ALA A 1125 22.94 21.22 1.36
N CYS A 1126 22.59 21.52 2.61
CA CYS A 1126 23.48 21.26 3.76
C CYS A 1126 23.69 19.77 4.06
N TRP A 1127 22.86 18.88 3.50
CA TRP A 1127 23.14 17.46 3.53
C TRP A 1127 24.47 17.12 2.84
N ARG A 1128 24.79 17.76 1.69
CA ARG A 1128 26.11 17.63 1.04
C ARG A 1128 27.26 18.23 1.87
N ALA A 1129 26.99 19.27 2.66
CA ALA A 1129 27.97 19.78 3.61
C ALA A 1129 28.31 18.73 4.68
N ARG A 1130 27.30 17.98 5.17
CA ARG A 1130 27.52 16.87 6.11
C ARG A 1130 28.25 15.70 5.45
N ASP A 1131 27.87 15.32 4.23
CA ASP A 1131 28.56 14.27 3.47
C ASP A 1131 30.05 14.60 3.33
N LEU A 1132 30.40 15.87 3.04
CA LEU A 1132 31.79 16.31 2.97
C LEU A 1132 32.48 16.24 4.33
N GLU A 1133 31.85 16.71 5.40
CA GLU A 1133 32.43 16.64 6.75
C GLU A 1133 32.64 15.19 7.22
N GLN A 1134 31.74 14.28 6.87
CA GLN A 1134 31.89 12.85 7.09
C GLN A 1134 33.06 12.30 6.27
N PHE A 1135 33.14 12.65 4.98
CA PHE A 1135 34.24 12.27 4.10
C PHE A 1135 35.60 12.81 4.59
N TYR A 1136 35.64 14.01 5.15
CA TYR A 1136 36.85 14.62 5.73
C TYR A 1136 37.20 14.09 7.12
N GLY A 1137 36.30 13.34 7.78
CA GLY A 1137 36.47 12.81 9.13
C GLY A 1137 36.48 13.88 10.23
N HIS A 1138 36.05 15.11 9.95
CA HIS A 1138 35.95 16.19 10.94
C HIS A 1138 34.91 17.25 10.56
N ARG A 1139 34.29 17.86 11.57
CA ARG A 1139 33.37 19.00 11.36
C ARG A 1139 34.16 20.28 11.15
N THR A 1140 33.77 21.06 10.14
CA THR A 1140 34.34 22.37 9.87
C THR A 1140 33.67 23.41 10.78
N ARG A 1141 34.43 24.01 11.71
CA ARG A 1141 33.90 25.06 12.61
C ARG A 1141 33.67 26.35 11.82
N GLY A 1142 32.42 26.81 11.74
CA GLY A 1142 32.07 28.09 11.15
C GLY A 1142 30.70 28.55 11.64
N ILE A 1143 30.69 29.62 12.43
CA ILE A 1143 29.51 30.42 12.76
C ILE A 1143 28.99 30.99 11.43
N VAL A 1144 27.72 30.74 11.11
CA VAL A 1144 26.96 31.48 10.09
C VAL A 1144 26.20 32.58 10.79
#